data_AF-A0A5A7MAK5-F1
#
_entry.id   AF-A0A5A7MAK5-F1
#
_cell.length_a   1.000
_cell.length_b   1.000
_cell.length_c   1.000
_cell.angle_alpha   90.00
_cell.angle_beta   90.00
_cell.angle_gamma   90.00
#
_symmetry.space_group_name_H-M   'P 1'
#
loop_
_entity.id
_entity.type
_entity.pdbx_description
1 polymer ?
#
loop_
_entity_poly.entity_id
_entity_poly.type
_entity_poly.pdbx_seq_one_letter_code
_entity_poly.pdbx_strand_id
1 'polypeptide(L)'
;MKKSTLDLPGLLASLDPDAGLAQRHLWLIHLAEWIRAAEPSVEGAVQRVKQIVEAFEADPEALARLRRWSQTLMETVDITALLADFGFAPRTAMASEVAERLRYKLLPSTPETEDASELFMLVFPERFDARWLHALDSQLMARITTLLTPQQQDEGVSFWERNLLDAITYCAGQILSTGFAPELRLRMSEQAREEKPFHALIHDVENLRVEVMLPLRTTDRRDAAAAQLRERLEACRAAVSSVYSYVEAEGISVGLIFRLRQVRARILRIRRLLDCLLAEDRAYETSELLSNLVAVGIERRSVRALMSTNSSLLAAKVAERSAETGEHYITRDGSEYRKMVAKASGGGFVMAFTTLAKFALYALGLSVFWSGLAAGFNYAISFVLIQMLHFTVATKQPAMTAPAMAAKLKDIQSDGSIQEFVDEVAHLVRSQVAAILGNVLIVFPGALLLSLGYAYLVGHQALSTPHARQVLDSLSLLGPSVLFAAFTGVLLFVSSLIAGGAENWFVLRNIDSVIRYNPRITRFLGMGRADRWASFLRKNVSSLASNISLGFMLGLVPAFAAFFGLGLEVRHVTLSTGQIGVAVASLGWEVLHDDLLWWAVAMLPFNAALNVGVSFYLAFRVALRAHNVSGVDRSRIYKAIRQRFWRRPLSFFWP
;
A
#
# COMPACT_ATOMS: atom_id res chain seq x y z
N MET A 1 -10.75 17.25 -16.27
CA MET A 1 -11.05 18.05 -15.06
C MET A 1 -12.25 18.96 -15.34
N LYS A 2 -12.96 19.50 -14.32
CA LYS A 2 -13.68 20.76 -14.56
C LYS A 2 -12.54 21.77 -14.68
N LYS A 3 -12.37 22.40 -15.84
CA LYS A 3 -11.29 23.37 -16.07
C LYS A 3 -11.26 24.33 -14.88
N SER A 4 -10.08 24.61 -14.35
CA SER A 4 -9.89 25.72 -13.43
C SER A 4 -10.78 26.90 -13.86
N THR A 5 -11.65 27.35 -12.96
CA THR A 5 -12.46 28.55 -13.16
C THR A 5 -11.64 29.82 -12.92
N LEU A 6 -10.36 29.67 -12.55
CA LEU A 6 -9.45 30.78 -12.34
C LEU A 6 -8.97 31.28 -13.70
N ASP A 7 -9.17 32.58 -13.91
CA ASP A 7 -8.49 33.35 -14.93
C ASP A 7 -7.03 33.62 -14.52
N LEU A 8 -6.26 34.26 -15.39
CA LEU A 8 -4.86 34.57 -15.13
C LEU A 8 -4.68 35.42 -13.85
N PRO A 9 -5.46 36.49 -13.60
CA PRO A 9 -5.40 37.23 -12.34
C PRO A 9 -5.64 36.36 -11.11
N GLY A 10 -6.64 35.47 -11.15
CA GLY A 10 -6.90 34.53 -10.06
C GLY A 10 -5.74 33.56 -9.81
N LEU A 11 -5.09 33.07 -10.86
CA LEU A 11 -3.89 32.22 -10.75
C LEU A 11 -2.72 32.98 -10.10
N LEU A 12 -2.46 34.22 -10.52
CA LEU A 12 -1.40 35.06 -9.94
C LEU A 12 -1.65 35.38 -8.46
N ALA A 13 -2.90 35.66 -8.09
CA ALA A 13 -3.29 35.94 -6.72
C ALA A 13 -3.24 34.70 -5.80
N SER A 14 -3.53 33.52 -6.36
CA SER A 14 -3.51 32.24 -5.62
C SER A 14 -2.11 31.62 -5.46
N LEU A 15 -1.08 32.23 -6.06
CA LEU A 15 0.31 31.77 -5.93
C LEU A 15 0.83 32.06 -4.52
N ASP A 16 0.89 31.00 -3.71
CA ASP A 16 1.37 31.03 -2.33
C ASP A 16 2.59 30.10 -2.16
N PRO A 17 3.81 30.66 -1.93
CA PRO A 17 5.01 29.88 -1.65
C PRO A 17 4.95 29.09 -0.34
N ASP A 18 4.21 29.58 0.64
CA ASP A 18 4.16 29.04 2.00
C ASP A 18 3.04 27.98 2.17
N ALA A 19 2.27 27.74 1.10
CA ALA A 19 1.22 26.74 1.07
C ALA A 19 1.77 25.30 1.17
N GLY A 20 0.92 24.39 1.66
CA GLY A 20 1.24 22.96 1.73
C GLY A 20 1.61 22.37 0.36
N LEU A 21 2.39 21.28 0.37
CA LEU A 21 2.93 20.61 -0.83
C LEU A 21 1.85 20.37 -1.90
N ALA A 22 0.71 19.79 -1.49
CA ALA A 22 -0.39 19.49 -2.39
C ALA A 22 -1.00 20.76 -3.02
N GLN A 23 -1.14 21.85 -2.27
CA GLN A 23 -1.69 23.12 -2.77
C GLN A 23 -0.75 23.76 -3.80
N ARG A 24 0.56 23.75 -3.55
CA ARG A 24 1.57 24.24 -4.50
C ARG A 24 1.52 23.47 -5.81
N HIS A 25 1.39 22.15 -5.75
CA HIS A 25 1.28 21.30 -6.95
C HIS A 25 -0.06 21.46 -7.66
N LEU A 26 -1.17 21.63 -6.93
CA LEU A 26 -2.47 21.95 -7.52
C LEU A 26 -2.45 23.28 -8.27
N TRP A 27 -1.75 24.30 -7.76
CA TRP A 27 -1.56 25.55 -8.48
C TRP A 27 -0.87 25.34 -9.84
N LEU A 28 0.23 24.56 -9.87
CA LEU A 28 0.94 24.23 -11.10
C LEU A 28 0.06 23.45 -12.10
N ILE A 29 -0.74 22.51 -11.59
CA ILE A 29 -1.72 21.75 -12.40
C ILE A 29 -2.76 22.70 -12.99
N HIS A 30 -3.32 23.63 -12.21
CA HIS A 30 -4.30 24.61 -12.69
C HIS A 30 -3.69 25.60 -13.71
N LEU A 31 -2.42 25.98 -13.54
CA LEU A 31 -1.70 26.80 -14.51
C LEU A 31 -1.59 26.07 -15.87
N ALA A 32 -1.18 24.80 -15.85
CA ALA A 32 -1.09 23.99 -17.07
C ALA A 32 -2.46 23.73 -17.72
N GLU A 33 -3.52 23.53 -16.93
CA GLU A 33 -4.88 23.49 -17.46
C GLU A 33 -5.29 24.79 -18.14
N TRP A 34 -4.95 25.94 -17.55
CA TRP A 34 -5.24 27.23 -18.13
C TRP A 34 -4.47 27.42 -19.43
N ILE A 35 -3.20 27.01 -19.52
CA ILE A 35 -2.43 27.04 -20.78
C ILE A 35 -3.10 26.19 -21.86
N ARG A 36 -3.59 24.99 -21.53
CA ARG A 36 -4.26 24.09 -22.49
C ARG A 36 -5.53 24.67 -23.11
N ALA A 37 -6.18 25.62 -22.45
CA ALA A 37 -7.45 26.22 -22.87
C ALA A 37 -8.57 25.19 -23.06
N ALA A 38 -9.73 25.68 -23.52
CA ALA A 38 -10.89 24.83 -23.73
C ALA A 38 -10.93 24.09 -25.05
N GLU A 39 -10.49 24.79 -26.08
CA GLU A 39 -10.27 24.33 -27.44
C GLU A 39 -8.76 24.46 -27.68
N PRO A 40 -8.01 23.37 -27.52
CA PRO A 40 -6.55 23.43 -27.52
C PRO A 40 -6.00 23.68 -28.93
N SER A 41 -5.36 24.82 -29.14
CA SER A 41 -4.48 25.09 -30.29
C SER A 41 -3.06 25.35 -29.81
N VAL A 42 -2.06 24.88 -30.58
CA VAL A 42 -0.65 25.04 -30.21
C VAL A 42 -0.29 26.53 -30.10
N GLU A 43 -0.68 27.33 -31.08
CA GLU A 43 -0.51 28.78 -31.09
C GLU A 43 -1.18 29.46 -29.88
N GLY A 44 -2.39 29.04 -29.53
CA GLY A 44 -3.13 29.57 -28.38
C GLY A 44 -2.44 29.24 -27.05
N ALA A 45 -1.89 28.03 -26.91
CA ALA A 45 -1.12 27.64 -25.72
C ALA A 45 0.18 28.46 -25.61
N VAL A 46 0.94 28.62 -26.70
CA VAL A 46 2.16 29.46 -26.73
C VAL A 46 1.83 30.91 -26.37
N GLN A 47 0.73 31.46 -26.92
CA GLN A 47 0.29 32.81 -26.59
C GLN A 47 -0.10 32.96 -25.11
N ARG A 48 -0.72 31.95 -24.50
CA ARG A 48 -1.02 31.92 -23.07
C ARG A 48 0.24 31.85 -22.21
N VAL A 49 1.24 31.08 -22.62
CA VAL A 49 2.56 31.07 -21.95
C VAL A 49 3.18 32.46 -22.01
N LYS A 50 3.15 33.12 -23.17
CA LYS A 50 3.63 34.51 -23.32
C LYS A 50 2.89 35.48 -22.40
N GLN A 51 1.56 35.38 -22.30
CA GLN A 51 0.75 36.19 -21.38
C GLN A 51 1.13 35.98 -19.90
N ILE A 52 1.42 34.75 -19.49
CA ILE A 52 1.88 34.45 -18.13
C ILE A 52 3.23 35.12 -17.86
N VAL A 53 4.18 34.96 -18.78
CA VAL A 53 5.52 35.55 -18.68
C VAL A 53 5.42 37.08 -18.56
N GLU A 54 4.67 37.72 -19.45
CA GLU A 54 4.45 39.17 -19.44
C GLU A 54 3.76 39.65 -18.16
N ALA A 55 2.80 38.89 -17.62
CA ALA A 55 2.12 39.24 -16.38
C ALA A 55 3.05 39.19 -15.15
N PHE A 56 3.95 38.20 -15.07
CA PHE A 56 4.96 38.14 -14.01
C PHE A 56 6.05 39.20 -14.17
N GLU A 57 6.43 39.55 -15.40
CA GLU A 57 7.39 40.64 -15.64
C GLU A 57 6.81 42.01 -15.27
N ALA A 58 5.49 42.21 -15.42
CA ALA A 58 4.81 43.46 -15.11
C ALA A 58 4.55 43.69 -13.60
N ASP A 59 4.59 42.63 -12.78
CA ASP A 59 4.30 42.70 -11.34
C ASP A 59 5.51 42.18 -10.51
N PRO A 60 6.34 43.09 -9.96
CA PRO A 60 7.50 42.73 -9.15
C PRO A 60 7.17 41.89 -7.91
N GLU A 61 6.00 42.10 -7.29
CA GLU A 61 5.59 41.33 -6.11
C GLU A 61 5.19 39.91 -6.50
N ALA A 62 4.44 39.75 -7.60
CA ALA A 62 4.11 38.42 -8.13
C ALA A 62 5.37 37.66 -8.56
N LEU A 63 6.35 38.35 -9.17
CA LEU A 63 7.63 37.76 -9.53
C LEU A 63 8.42 37.28 -8.30
N ALA A 64 8.45 38.08 -7.23
CA ALA A 64 9.09 37.68 -5.98
C ALA A 64 8.41 36.46 -5.35
N ARG A 65 7.08 36.36 -5.41
CA ARG A 65 6.34 35.15 -5.01
C ARG A 65 6.68 33.95 -5.89
N LEU A 66 6.75 34.12 -7.21
CA LEU A 66 7.10 33.04 -8.14
C LEU A 66 8.50 32.49 -7.89
N ARG A 67 9.48 33.35 -7.64
CA ARG A 67 10.85 32.93 -7.33
C ARG A 67 10.97 32.18 -6.01
N ARG A 68 10.25 32.63 -4.96
CA ARG A 68 10.18 31.87 -3.70
C ARG A 68 9.51 30.51 -3.92
N TRP A 69 8.40 30.49 -4.64
CA TRP A 69 7.69 29.25 -4.96
C TRP A 69 8.56 28.28 -5.78
N SER A 70 9.30 28.78 -6.78
CA SER A 70 10.19 27.95 -7.60
C SER A 70 11.36 27.40 -6.78
N GLN A 71 11.93 28.21 -5.89
CA GLN A 71 12.95 27.76 -4.95
C GLN A 71 12.41 26.65 -4.03
N THR A 72 11.25 26.85 -3.40
CA THR A 72 10.66 25.81 -2.54
C THR A 72 10.32 24.55 -3.33
N LEU A 73 9.90 24.67 -4.60
CA LEU A 73 9.68 23.50 -5.47
C LEU A 73 11.00 22.75 -5.70
N MET A 74 12.08 23.45 -6.03
CA MET A 74 13.41 22.88 -6.26
C MET A 74 14.00 22.20 -5.02
N GLU A 75 13.67 22.69 -3.82
CA GLU A 75 14.12 22.11 -2.54
C GLU A 75 13.28 20.91 -2.09
N THR A 76 12.01 20.83 -2.50
CA THR A 76 11.05 19.82 -2.00
C THR A 76 10.76 18.70 -2.99
N VAL A 77 11.07 18.88 -4.28
CA VAL A 77 10.75 17.91 -5.32
C VAL A 77 12.04 17.41 -5.98
N ASP A 78 12.23 16.09 -5.98
CA ASP A 78 13.41 15.46 -6.58
C ASP A 78 13.28 15.39 -8.12
N ILE A 79 13.91 16.36 -8.80
CA ILE A 79 13.95 16.45 -10.26
C ILE A 79 14.80 15.33 -10.87
N THR A 80 15.75 14.76 -10.12
CA THR A 80 16.59 13.64 -10.58
C THR A 80 15.71 12.45 -10.96
N ALA A 81 14.64 12.19 -10.20
CA ALA A 81 13.67 11.15 -10.53
C ALA A 81 13.05 11.36 -11.93
N LEU A 82 12.71 12.61 -12.29
CA LEU A 82 12.17 12.94 -13.61
C LEU A 82 13.23 12.78 -14.72
N LEU A 83 14.46 13.26 -14.48
CA LEU A 83 15.51 13.27 -15.51
C LEU A 83 16.15 11.90 -15.71
N ALA A 84 16.35 11.13 -14.65
CA ALA A 84 17.08 9.87 -14.68
C ALA A 84 16.18 8.64 -14.73
N ASP A 85 15.05 8.63 -14.02
CA ASP A 85 14.22 7.43 -13.85
C ASP A 85 12.91 7.45 -14.63
N PHE A 86 12.41 8.63 -14.97
CA PHE A 86 11.16 8.73 -15.71
C PHE A 86 11.23 8.05 -17.06
N GLY A 87 10.29 7.14 -17.32
CA GLY A 87 10.24 6.34 -18.53
C GLY A 87 10.99 5.00 -18.44
N PHE A 88 11.74 4.77 -17.37
CA PHE A 88 12.35 3.48 -17.06
C PHE A 88 11.49 2.71 -16.06
N ALA A 89 11.48 1.38 -16.18
CA ALA A 89 10.80 0.57 -15.18
C ALA A 89 11.68 0.44 -13.92
N PRO A 90 11.10 0.69 -12.72
CA PRO A 90 11.85 0.70 -11.46
C PRO A 90 12.38 -0.68 -11.04
N ARG A 91 11.92 -1.77 -11.66
CA ARG A 91 12.43 -3.13 -11.45
C ARG A 91 12.64 -3.85 -12.77
N THR A 92 13.61 -4.77 -12.79
CA THR A 92 13.95 -5.62 -13.94
C THR A 92 12.91 -6.73 -14.18
N ALA A 93 11.62 -6.38 -14.19
CA ALA A 93 10.53 -7.33 -14.42
C ALA A 93 9.32 -6.64 -15.08
N MET A 94 8.94 -7.10 -16.27
CA MET A 94 7.81 -6.59 -17.05
C MET A 94 6.47 -6.58 -16.30
N ALA A 95 6.21 -7.56 -15.41
CA ALA A 95 4.98 -7.60 -14.61
C ALA A 95 4.88 -6.42 -13.63
N SER A 96 6.01 -5.95 -13.10
CA SER A 96 6.04 -4.74 -12.26
C SER A 96 5.60 -3.52 -13.06
N GLU A 97 5.98 -3.46 -14.34
CA GLU A 97 5.57 -2.40 -15.25
C GLU A 97 4.07 -2.50 -15.58
N VAL A 98 3.54 -3.67 -15.93
CA VAL A 98 2.07 -3.84 -16.18
C VAL A 98 1.26 -3.43 -14.96
N ALA A 99 1.64 -3.90 -13.76
CA ALA A 99 0.96 -3.57 -12.51
C ALA A 99 1.03 -2.07 -12.21
N GLU A 100 2.16 -1.42 -12.52
CA GLU A 100 2.34 0.01 -12.36
C GLU A 100 1.50 0.82 -13.36
N ARG A 101 1.43 0.40 -14.63
CA ARG A 101 0.59 1.05 -15.66
C ARG A 101 -0.90 0.90 -15.35
N LEU A 102 -1.32 -0.30 -14.92
CA LEU A 102 -2.70 -0.54 -14.48
C LEU A 102 -3.02 0.28 -13.23
N ARG A 103 -2.06 0.43 -12.30
CA ARG A 103 -2.18 1.33 -11.15
C ARG A 103 -2.46 2.76 -11.62
N TYR A 104 -1.64 3.36 -12.48
CA TYR A 104 -1.88 4.73 -12.96
C TYR A 104 -3.25 4.91 -13.63
N LYS A 105 -3.83 3.84 -14.19
CA LYS A 105 -5.16 3.87 -14.81
C LYS A 105 -6.30 3.75 -13.80
N LEU A 106 -6.14 2.95 -12.74
CA LEU A 106 -7.17 2.70 -11.72
C LEU A 106 -7.12 3.69 -10.55
N LEU A 107 -5.92 4.14 -10.18
CA LEU A 107 -5.60 5.00 -9.06
C LEU A 107 -4.70 6.14 -9.57
N PRO A 108 -5.27 7.32 -9.87
CA PRO A 108 -4.50 8.48 -10.28
C PRO A 108 -3.45 8.84 -9.23
N SER A 109 -2.31 9.38 -9.68
CA SER A 109 -1.27 9.92 -8.79
C SER A 109 -1.82 11.04 -7.91
N THR A 110 -1.18 11.26 -6.76
CA THR A 110 -1.55 12.35 -5.84
C THR A 110 -0.69 13.60 -6.11
N PRO A 111 -1.26 14.82 -6.02
CA PRO A 111 -0.45 16.05 -6.02
C PRO A 111 0.42 16.19 -4.76
N GLU A 112 0.20 15.40 -3.72
CA GLU A 112 1.05 15.37 -2.52
C GLU A 112 2.21 14.38 -2.72
N THR A 113 3.17 14.76 -3.56
CA THR A 113 4.29 13.90 -3.97
C THR A 113 5.59 14.71 -4.05
N GLU A 114 6.69 14.14 -3.56
CA GLU A 114 8.04 14.70 -3.70
C GLU A 114 8.72 14.18 -4.98
N ASP A 115 8.11 13.22 -5.68
CA ASP A 115 8.62 12.66 -6.93
C ASP A 115 8.20 13.55 -8.13
N ALA A 116 9.19 14.21 -8.74
CA ALA A 116 8.96 15.04 -9.93
C ALA A 116 8.30 14.27 -11.07
N SER A 117 8.53 12.95 -11.19
CA SER A 117 7.89 12.10 -12.19
C SER A 117 6.37 12.05 -12.02
N GLU A 118 5.90 11.88 -10.78
CA GLU A 118 4.48 11.82 -10.48
C GLU A 118 3.81 13.18 -10.70
N LEU A 119 4.48 14.26 -10.26
CA LEU A 119 4.01 15.63 -10.50
C LEU A 119 3.95 15.96 -12.00
N PHE A 120 5.01 15.64 -12.75
CA PHE A 120 5.09 15.90 -14.19
C PHE A 120 3.95 15.24 -14.96
N MET A 121 3.61 14.00 -14.59
CA MET A 121 2.45 13.28 -15.14
C MET A 121 1.11 13.95 -14.82
N LEU A 122 0.96 14.57 -13.64
CA LEU A 122 -0.26 15.30 -13.27
C LEU A 122 -0.38 16.64 -14.01
N VAL A 123 0.74 17.33 -14.23
CA VAL A 123 0.80 18.63 -14.91
C VAL A 123 0.58 18.46 -16.42
N PHE A 124 1.21 17.46 -17.04
CA PHE A 124 1.17 17.21 -18.49
C PHE A 124 0.53 15.84 -18.86
N PRO A 125 -0.78 15.66 -18.63
CA PRO A 125 -1.45 14.40 -18.88
C PRO A 125 -1.73 14.05 -20.36
N GLU A 126 -1.64 15.01 -21.29
CA GLU A 126 -2.17 14.87 -22.66
C GLU A 126 -1.07 14.91 -23.74
N ARG A 127 -1.30 14.23 -24.88
CA ARG A 127 -0.39 14.31 -26.06
C ARG A 127 -0.27 15.73 -26.61
N PHE A 128 -1.29 16.55 -26.37
CA PHE A 128 -1.23 17.96 -26.71
C PHE A 128 -0.12 18.69 -25.95
N ASP A 129 0.21 18.26 -24.73
CA ASP A 129 1.23 18.90 -23.91
C ASP A 129 2.63 18.84 -24.54
N ALA A 130 2.99 17.71 -25.12
CA ALA A 130 4.25 17.57 -25.86
C ALA A 130 4.32 18.52 -27.07
N ARG A 131 3.19 18.73 -27.77
CA ARG A 131 3.15 19.55 -28.98
C ARG A 131 3.36 21.04 -28.69
N TRP A 132 2.71 21.58 -27.67
CA TRP A 132 2.87 23.01 -27.36
C TRP A 132 4.18 23.32 -26.64
N LEU A 133 4.70 22.40 -25.81
CA LEU A 133 6.04 22.53 -25.23
C LEU A 133 7.09 22.63 -26.34
N HIS A 134 7.06 21.72 -27.32
CA HIS A 134 7.98 21.74 -28.45
C HIS A 134 7.89 23.01 -29.31
N ALA A 135 6.75 23.70 -29.30
CA ALA A 135 6.54 24.93 -30.07
C ALA A 135 7.01 26.21 -29.36
N LEU A 136 7.53 26.12 -28.13
CA LEU A 136 8.11 27.27 -27.43
C LEU A 136 9.44 27.66 -28.07
N ASP A 137 9.55 28.90 -28.53
CA ASP A 137 10.79 29.43 -29.08
C ASP A 137 11.87 29.65 -28.00
N SER A 138 13.12 29.78 -28.43
CA SER A 138 14.27 29.94 -27.53
C SER A 138 14.21 31.25 -26.73
N GLN A 139 13.65 32.32 -27.30
CA GLN A 139 13.50 33.61 -26.62
C GLN A 139 12.53 33.52 -25.44
N LEU A 140 11.37 32.90 -25.63
CA LEU A 140 10.36 32.70 -24.59
C LEU A 140 10.88 31.73 -23.51
N MET A 141 11.56 30.66 -23.90
CA MET A 141 12.20 29.74 -22.96
C MET A 141 13.30 30.40 -22.12
N ALA A 142 14.11 31.28 -22.72
CA ALA A 142 15.08 32.08 -21.99
C ALA A 142 14.40 32.98 -20.95
N ARG A 143 13.32 33.68 -21.32
CA ARG A 143 12.51 34.49 -20.38
C ARG A 143 11.96 33.64 -19.23
N ILE A 144 11.37 32.48 -19.52
CA ILE A 144 10.87 31.55 -18.49
C ILE A 144 11.99 31.16 -17.53
N THR A 145 13.18 30.84 -18.05
CA THR A 145 14.34 30.47 -17.24
C THR A 145 14.78 31.61 -16.32
N THR A 146 14.76 32.86 -16.81
CA THR A 146 15.07 34.05 -16.00
C THR A 146 14.02 34.32 -14.91
N LEU A 147 12.74 34.01 -15.16
CA LEU A 147 11.69 34.17 -14.15
C LEU A 147 11.82 33.13 -13.02
N LEU A 148 12.19 31.90 -13.35
CA LEU A 148 12.25 30.79 -12.40
C LEU A 148 13.57 30.70 -11.62
N THR A 149 14.66 31.29 -12.15
CA THR A 149 15.98 31.29 -11.50
C THR A 149 16.04 32.35 -10.38
N PRO A 150 16.48 31.99 -9.16
CA PRO A 150 16.69 32.95 -8.08
C PRO A 150 17.78 33.99 -8.42
N GLN A 151 17.62 35.23 -7.96
CA GLN A 151 18.58 36.33 -8.22
C GLN A 151 19.96 36.17 -7.55
N GLN A 152 20.13 35.23 -6.61
CA GLN A 152 21.33 35.07 -5.77
C GLN A 152 22.28 33.94 -6.18
N GLN A 153 22.24 33.46 -7.43
CA GLN A 153 23.31 32.56 -7.89
C GLN A 153 24.56 33.39 -8.22
N ASP A 154 25.40 33.56 -7.20
CA ASP A 154 26.82 33.90 -7.31
C ASP A 154 27.52 33.03 -8.38
N GLU A 155 28.56 33.58 -8.98
CA GLU A 155 29.44 33.00 -10.00
C GLU A 155 29.68 31.48 -9.80
N GLY A 156 28.92 30.65 -10.52
CA GLY A 156 28.98 29.19 -10.37
C GLY A 156 27.99 28.43 -11.25
N VAL A 157 27.99 27.09 -11.12
CA VAL A 157 27.12 26.19 -11.89
C VAL A 157 25.66 26.35 -11.47
N SER A 158 24.78 26.50 -12.45
CA SER A 158 23.33 26.64 -12.24
C SER A 158 22.73 25.40 -11.56
N PHE A 159 21.57 25.59 -10.93
CA PHE A 159 20.81 24.46 -10.36
C PHE A 159 20.44 23.41 -11.43
N TRP A 160 20.08 23.85 -12.64
CA TRP A 160 19.74 22.95 -13.74
C TRP A 160 20.92 22.07 -14.17
N GLU A 161 22.11 22.66 -14.34
CA GLU A 161 23.33 21.93 -14.70
C GLU A 161 23.70 20.88 -13.63
N ARG A 162 23.54 21.21 -12.34
CA ARG A 162 23.74 20.24 -11.25
C ARG A 162 22.80 19.04 -11.36
N ASN A 163 21.51 19.28 -11.59
CA ASN A 163 20.52 18.22 -11.74
C ASN A 163 20.75 17.37 -13.01
N LEU A 164 21.19 17.98 -14.12
CA LEU A 164 21.59 17.25 -15.32
C LEU A 164 22.78 16.33 -15.04
N LEU A 165 23.81 16.82 -14.35
CA LEU A 165 24.98 16.03 -13.95
C LEU A 165 24.59 14.88 -13.00
N ASP A 166 23.76 15.15 -12.00
CA ASP A 166 23.26 14.13 -11.07
C ASP A 166 22.45 13.05 -11.81
N ALA A 167 21.61 13.45 -12.77
CA ALA A 167 20.84 12.53 -13.60
C ALA A 167 21.72 11.68 -14.52
N ILE A 168 22.80 12.24 -15.08
CA ILE A 168 23.80 11.50 -15.85
C ILE A 168 24.50 10.48 -14.95
N THR A 169 24.97 10.87 -13.77
CA THR A 169 25.59 9.98 -12.78
C THR A 169 24.66 8.83 -12.40
N TYR A 170 23.38 9.12 -12.14
CA TYR A 170 22.39 8.10 -11.81
C TYR A 170 22.17 7.11 -12.97
N CYS A 171 21.96 7.62 -14.19
CA CYS A 171 21.79 6.77 -15.37
C CYS A 171 23.01 5.90 -15.63
N ALA A 172 24.22 6.44 -15.48
CA ALA A 172 25.47 5.72 -15.65
C ALA A 172 25.66 4.64 -14.57
N GLY A 173 25.29 4.92 -13.32
CA GLY A 173 25.29 3.93 -12.23
C GLY A 173 24.38 2.74 -12.51
N GLN A 174 23.19 2.99 -13.08
CA GLN A 174 22.26 1.92 -13.47
C GLN A 174 22.78 1.10 -14.66
N ILE A 175 23.42 1.75 -15.64
CA ILE A 175 24.09 1.06 -16.76
C ILE A 175 25.23 0.18 -16.24
N LEU A 176 26.06 0.70 -15.34
CA LEU A 176 27.16 -0.03 -14.70
C LEU A 176 26.65 -1.27 -13.97
N SER A 177 25.66 -1.08 -13.08
CA SER A 177 25.06 -2.17 -12.29
C SER A 177 24.49 -3.27 -13.19
N THR A 178 23.77 -2.88 -14.25
CA THR A 178 23.23 -3.84 -15.23
C THR A 178 24.34 -4.52 -16.04
N GLY A 179 25.40 -3.77 -16.37
CA GLY A 179 26.60 -4.24 -17.07
C GLY A 179 27.33 -5.35 -16.31
N PHE A 180 27.40 -5.24 -14.99
CA PHE A 180 28.10 -6.18 -14.11
C PHE A 180 27.28 -7.43 -13.75
N ALA A 181 25.97 -7.40 -14.02
CA ALA A 181 25.09 -8.52 -13.78
C ALA A 181 25.62 -9.79 -14.49
N PRO A 182 25.78 -10.93 -13.81
CA PRO A 182 26.34 -12.15 -14.41
C PRO A 182 25.57 -12.59 -15.65
N GLU A 183 24.26 -12.32 -15.70
CA GLU A 183 23.45 -12.69 -16.85
C GLU A 183 23.86 -11.98 -18.14
N LEU A 184 24.42 -10.78 -18.02
CA LEU A 184 24.91 -9.97 -19.11
C LEU A 184 26.41 -10.20 -19.33
N ARG A 185 27.21 -10.07 -18.26
CA ARG A 185 28.69 -10.13 -18.30
C ARG A 185 29.22 -11.44 -18.88
N LEU A 186 28.63 -12.59 -18.55
CA LEU A 186 29.09 -13.89 -19.04
C LEU A 186 28.73 -14.13 -20.52
N ARG A 187 27.75 -13.41 -21.06
CA ARG A 187 27.22 -13.59 -22.42
C ARG A 187 27.69 -12.50 -23.41
N MET A 188 28.52 -11.57 -22.96
CA MET A 188 29.22 -10.64 -23.83
C MET A 188 30.31 -11.35 -24.63
N SER A 189 30.70 -10.78 -25.77
CA SER A 189 31.84 -11.28 -26.54
C SER A 189 33.13 -11.21 -25.72
N GLU A 190 34.10 -12.05 -26.07
CA GLU A 190 35.40 -12.07 -25.39
C GLU A 190 36.09 -10.69 -25.44
N GLN A 191 36.14 -10.08 -26.63
CA GLN A 191 36.63 -8.71 -26.82
C GLN A 191 35.96 -7.71 -25.87
N ALA A 192 34.62 -7.72 -25.75
CA ALA A 192 33.90 -6.80 -24.88
C ALA A 192 34.20 -7.04 -23.38
N ARG A 193 34.50 -8.28 -22.98
CA ARG A 193 34.89 -8.62 -21.60
C ARG A 193 36.31 -8.16 -21.27
N GLU A 194 37.20 -8.11 -22.24
CA GLU A 194 38.58 -7.62 -22.09
C GLU A 194 38.63 -6.09 -22.03
N GLU A 195 37.91 -5.41 -22.93
CA GLU A 195 37.84 -3.95 -23.01
C GLU A 195 37.16 -3.30 -21.79
N LYS A 196 36.33 -4.07 -21.06
CA LYS A 196 35.67 -3.65 -19.80
C LYS A 196 35.02 -2.26 -19.86
N PRO A 197 34.24 -1.92 -20.90
CA PRO A 197 33.76 -0.55 -21.11
C PRO A 197 32.90 -0.02 -19.96
N PHE A 198 32.15 -0.88 -19.26
CA PHE A 198 31.35 -0.47 -18.10
C PHE A 198 32.22 0.06 -16.95
N HIS A 199 33.40 -0.53 -16.70
CA HIS A 199 34.26 -0.13 -15.57
C HIS A 199 34.72 1.33 -15.67
N ALA A 200 35.03 1.79 -16.87
CA ALA A 200 35.50 3.16 -17.12
C ALA A 200 34.35 4.18 -17.15
N LEU A 201 33.10 3.75 -17.28
CA LEU A 201 31.95 4.66 -17.47
C LEU A 201 31.78 5.68 -16.34
N ILE A 202 31.83 5.25 -15.07
CA ILE A 202 31.65 6.18 -13.95
C ILE A 202 32.81 7.16 -13.84
N HIS A 203 34.03 6.72 -14.12
CA HIS A 203 35.19 7.60 -14.15
C HIS A 203 35.03 8.71 -15.20
N ASP A 204 34.58 8.37 -16.42
CA ASP A 204 34.37 9.35 -17.49
C ASP A 204 33.22 10.33 -17.16
N VAL A 205 32.19 9.88 -16.43
CA VAL A 205 31.12 10.74 -15.91
C VAL A 205 31.62 11.70 -14.82
N GLU A 206 32.39 11.21 -13.85
CA GLU A 206 32.95 12.05 -12.78
C GLU A 206 33.95 13.06 -13.33
N ASN A 207 34.74 12.69 -14.34
CA ASN A 207 35.62 13.63 -15.03
C ASN A 207 34.82 14.77 -15.68
N LEU A 208 33.76 14.45 -16.43
CA LEU A 208 32.87 15.48 -16.99
C LEU A 208 32.28 16.37 -15.90
N ARG A 209 31.83 15.80 -14.78
CA ARG A 209 31.29 16.55 -13.63
C ARG A 209 32.31 17.57 -13.12
N VAL A 210 33.55 17.14 -12.93
CA VAL A 210 34.63 18.04 -12.47
C VAL A 210 34.95 19.13 -13.49
N GLU A 211 34.98 18.80 -14.80
CA GLU A 211 35.21 19.79 -15.86
C GLU A 211 34.10 20.85 -15.94
N VAL A 212 32.85 20.48 -15.66
CA VAL A 212 31.72 21.42 -15.66
C VAL A 212 31.63 22.22 -14.36
N MET A 213 31.97 21.64 -13.21
CA MET A 213 31.79 22.27 -11.90
C MET A 213 32.87 23.29 -11.51
N LEU A 214 34.03 23.29 -12.16
CA LEU A 214 35.15 24.17 -11.81
C LEU A 214 35.27 25.36 -12.78
N PRO A 215 35.00 26.62 -12.34
CA PRO A 215 34.98 27.81 -13.21
C PRO A 215 36.31 28.13 -13.91
N LEU A 216 37.42 27.56 -13.43
CA LEU A 216 38.79 27.84 -13.90
C LEU A 216 39.20 27.02 -15.13
N ARG A 217 38.30 26.22 -15.72
CA ARG A 217 38.64 25.27 -16.80
C ARG A 217 38.14 25.74 -18.17
N THR A 218 38.96 25.51 -19.20
CA THR A 218 38.66 25.91 -20.58
C THR A 218 37.56 25.05 -21.20
N THR A 219 36.77 25.63 -22.12
CA THR A 219 35.73 24.92 -22.88
C THR A 219 36.26 23.67 -23.59
N ASP A 220 37.50 23.72 -24.08
CA ASP A 220 38.15 22.59 -24.77
C ASP A 220 38.25 21.32 -23.89
N ARG A 221 38.51 21.48 -22.59
CA ARG A 221 38.62 20.33 -21.66
C ARG A 221 37.26 19.71 -21.37
N ARG A 222 36.24 20.55 -21.19
CA ARG A 222 34.85 20.11 -21.03
C ARG A 222 34.38 19.35 -22.27
N ASP A 223 34.64 19.88 -23.45
CA ASP A 223 34.20 19.29 -24.71
C ASP A 223 34.95 17.97 -24.99
N ALA A 224 36.23 17.89 -24.64
CA ALA A 224 37.01 16.65 -24.69
C ALA A 224 36.46 15.58 -23.71
N ALA A 225 36.14 15.96 -22.46
CA ALA A 225 35.53 15.03 -21.49
C ALA A 225 34.15 14.54 -21.96
N ALA A 226 33.35 15.41 -22.58
CA ALA A 226 32.07 15.04 -23.17
C ALA A 226 32.22 14.07 -24.35
N ALA A 227 33.21 14.30 -25.22
CA ALA A 227 33.52 13.40 -26.33
C ALA A 227 33.95 12.01 -25.83
N GLN A 228 34.81 11.97 -24.81
CA GLN A 228 35.25 10.72 -24.16
C GLN A 228 34.08 9.93 -23.57
N LEU A 229 33.14 10.62 -22.90
CA LEU A 229 31.94 9.97 -22.36
C LEU A 229 31.03 9.44 -23.48
N ARG A 230 30.85 10.17 -24.58
CA ARG A 230 30.05 9.70 -25.73
C ARG A 230 30.65 8.43 -26.36
N GLU A 231 31.97 8.39 -26.50
CA GLU A 231 32.69 7.20 -26.97
C GLU A 231 32.51 6.02 -26.01
N ARG A 232 32.64 6.25 -24.70
CA ARG A 232 32.45 5.23 -23.67
C ARG A 232 31.04 4.64 -23.68
N LEU A 233 30.02 5.48 -23.85
CA LEU A 233 28.63 5.05 -23.99
C LEU A 233 28.41 4.19 -25.23
N GLU A 234 29.09 4.52 -26.34
CA GLU A 234 29.03 3.73 -27.58
C GLU A 234 29.69 2.36 -27.40
N ALA A 235 30.85 2.30 -26.73
CA ALA A 235 31.49 1.03 -26.36
C ALA A 235 30.59 0.17 -25.46
N CYS A 236 29.90 0.78 -24.48
CA CYS A 236 28.92 0.07 -23.65
C CYS A 236 27.75 -0.47 -24.49
N ARG A 237 27.26 0.31 -25.46
CA ARG A 237 26.19 -0.10 -26.40
C ARG A 237 26.62 -1.26 -27.27
N ALA A 238 27.86 -1.25 -27.76
CA ALA A 238 28.44 -2.33 -28.56
C ALA A 238 28.57 -3.62 -27.74
N ALA A 239 29.11 -3.54 -26.52
CA ALA A 239 29.22 -4.67 -25.60
C ALA A 239 27.85 -5.30 -25.25
N VAL A 240 26.83 -4.48 -24.99
CA VAL A 240 25.44 -4.95 -24.79
C VAL A 240 24.88 -5.58 -26.06
N SER A 241 25.22 -5.05 -27.23
CA SER A 241 24.70 -5.56 -28.50
C SER A 241 25.33 -6.91 -28.90
N SER A 242 26.55 -7.20 -28.46
CA SER A 242 27.17 -8.51 -28.68
C SER A 242 26.43 -9.65 -27.96
N VAL A 243 25.59 -9.35 -26.97
CA VAL A 243 24.78 -10.36 -26.29
C VAL A 243 23.71 -10.91 -27.24
N TYR A 244 23.27 -10.13 -28.25
CA TYR A 244 22.23 -10.58 -29.20
C TYR A 244 22.69 -11.72 -30.10
N SER A 245 23.96 -11.77 -30.50
CA SER A 245 24.48 -12.91 -31.27
C SER A 245 24.50 -14.20 -30.44
N TYR A 246 24.60 -14.11 -29.11
CA TYR A 246 24.42 -15.25 -28.20
C TYR A 246 22.94 -15.64 -28.04
N VAL A 247 21.99 -14.68 -28.13
CA VAL A 247 20.54 -14.94 -28.05
C VAL A 247 20.07 -15.91 -29.12
N GLU A 248 20.57 -15.77 -30.35
CA GLU A 248 20.15 -16.56 -31.49
C GLU A 248 20.61 -18.02 -31.42
N ALA A 249 21.64 -18.33 -30.62
CA ALA A 249 22.24 -19.65 -30.53
C ALA A 249 21.72 -20.52 -29.36
N GLU A 250 21.43 -19.93 -28.18
CA GLU A 250 21.17 -20.72 -26.94
C GLU A 250 19.84 -20.43 -26.22
N GLY A 251 19.05 -19.46 -26.69
CA GLY A 251 17.76 -19.10 -26.07
C GLY A 251 17.92 -18.33 -24.73
N ILE A 252 17.04 -17.35 -24.47
CA ILE A 252 17.24 -16.39 -23.37
C ILE A 252 15.97 -16.05 -22.58
N SER A 253 16.16 -15.73 -21.30
CA SER A 253 15.12 -15.22 -20.40
C SER A 253 14.70 -13.78 -20.73
N VAL A 254 13.43 -13.49 -20.53
CA VAL A 254 12.85 -12.17 -20.80
C VAL A 254 13.40 -11.07 -19.89
N GLY A 255 13.83 -11.43 -18.69
CA GLY A 255 14.53 -10.50 -17.81
C GLY A 255 15.79 -9.93 -18.46
N LEU A 256 16.51 -10.73 -19.26
CA LEU A 256 17.71 -10.29 -19.96
C LEU A 256 17.39 -9.33 -21.12
N ILE A 257 16.42 -9.67 -21.98
CA ILE A 257 15.97 -8.78 -23.07
C ILE A 257 15.49 -7.44 -22.52
N PHE A 258 14.79 -7.46 -21.39
CA PHE A 258 14.34 -6.26 -20.71
C PHE A 258 15.50 -5.39 -20.22
N ARG A 259 16.50 -6.00 -19.58
CA ARG A 259 17.74 -5.32 -19.15
C ARG A 259 18.52 -4.72 -20.33
N LEU A 260 18.66 -5.46 -21.44
CA LEU A 260 19.29 -4.96 -22.68
C LEU A 260 18.60 -3.69 -23.20
N ARG A 261 17.27 -3.68 -23.22
CA ARG A 261 16.47 -2.50 -23.60
C ARG A 261 16.64 -1.35 -22.62
N GLN A 262 16.64 -1.63 -21.31
CA GLN A 262 16.87 -0.58 -20.29
C GLN A 262 18.23 0.08 -20.44
N VAL A 263 19.30 -0.68 -20.67
CA VAL A 263 20.65 -0.12 -20.89
C VAL A 263 20.66 0.79 -22.12
N ARG A 264 20.11 0.32 -23.26
CA ARG A 264 20.04 1.13 -24.49
C ARG A 264 19.26 2.42 -24.28
N ALA A 265 18.10 2.34 -23.63
CA ALA A 265 17.28 3.52 -23.38
C ALA A 265 17.95 4.49 -22.40
N ARG A 266 18.68 4.00 -21.38
CA ARG A 266 19.46 4.85 -20.46
C ARG A 266 20.65 5.51 -21.16
N ILE A 267 21.31 4.82 -22.09
CA ILE A 267 22.37 5.42 -22.93
C ILE A 267 21.81 6.59 -23.76
N LEU A 268 20.64 6.41 -24.39
CA LEU A 268 19.98 7.48 -25.13
C LEU A 268 19.58 8.65 -24.22
N ARG A 269 19.11 8.37 -22.99
CA ARG A 269 18.83 9.40 -21.99
C ARG A 269 20.08 10.21 -21.63
N ILE A 270 21.21 9.57 -21.36
CA ILE A 270 22.47 10.28 -21.07
C ILE A 270 22.87 11.18 -22.23
N ARG A 271 22.77 10.71 -23.48
CA ARG A 271 23.06 11.55 -24.66
C ARG A 271 22.20 12.81 -24.68
N ARG A 272 20.89 12.65 -24.47
CA ARG A 272 19.97 13.79 -24.44
C ARG A 272 20.26 14.77 -23.30
N LEU A 273 20.64 14.26 -22.13
CA LEU A 273 21.06 15.10 -20.99
C LEU A 273 22.37 15.85 -21.29
N LEU A 274 23.32 15.22 -21.99
CA LEU A 274 24.56 15.86 -22.45
C LEU A 274 24.28 16.99 -23.44
N ASP A 275 23.35 16.79 -24.36
CA ASP A 275 22.99 17.82 -25.34
C ASP A 275 22.38 19.04 -24.61
N CYS A 276 21.54 18.83 -23.61
CA CYS A 276 21.02 19.92 -22.76
C CYS A 276 22.11 20.63 -21.94
N LEU A 277 23.15 19.91 -21.52
CA LEU A 277 24.24 20.43 -20.70
C LEU A 277 25.23 21.28 -21.50
N LEU A 278 25.47 20.90 -22.77
CA LEU A 278 26.55 21.45 -23.59
C LEU A 278 26.08 22.39 -24.71
N ALA A 279 24.78 22.41 -25.03
CA ALA A 279 24.25 23.23 -26.11
C ALA A 279 24.48 24.73 -25.90
N GLU A 280 24.68 25.44 -27.01
CA GLU A 280 24.68 26.90 -27.04
C GLU A 280 23.26 27.44 -26.76
N ASP A 281 22.24 26.87 -27.40
CA ASP A 281 20.82 27.15 -27.14
C ASP A 281 20.23 26.15 -26.13
N ARG A 282 20.58 26.35 -24.86
CA ARG A 282 20.09 25.52 -23.74
C ARG A 282 18.57 25.57 -23.56
N ALA A 283 17.98 26.69 -23.94
CA ALA A 283 16.54 26.95 -23.82
C ALA A 283 15.75 26.03 -24.76
N TYR A 284 16.19 25.90 -26.01
CA TYR A 284 15.62 24.97 -26.99
C TYR A 284 15.77 23.51 -26.57
N GLU A 285 16.99 23.07 -26.22
CA GLU A 285 17.25 21.65 -25.89
C GLU A 285 16.45 21.20 -24.65
N THR A 286 16.27 22.10 -23.67
CA THR A 286 15.45 21.85 -22.48
C THR A 286 13.97 21.67 -22.86
N SER A 287 13.44 22.52 -23.73
CA SER A 287 12.06 22.39 -24.22
C SER A 287 11.81 21.05 -24.93
N GLU A 288 12.73 20.65 -25.80
CA GLU A 288 12.61 19.39 -26.53
C GLU A 288 12.82 18.18 -25.59
N LEU A 289 13.68 18.26 -24.56
CA LEU A 289 13.76 17.24 -23.52
C LEU A 289 12.42 17.09 -22.78
N LEU A 290 11.80 18.19 -22.35
CA LEU A 290 10.51 18.16 -21.65
C LEU A 290 9.42 17.56 -22.54
N SER A 291 9.35 17.95 -23.81
CA SER A 291 8.41 17.38 -24.79
C SER A 291 8.59 15.86 -24.95
N ASN A 292 9.84 15.40 -25.08
CA ASN A 292 10.16 13.98 -25.17
C ASN A 292 9.75 13.22 -23.90
N LEU A 293 9.97 13.80 -22.71
CA LEU A 293 9.52 13.22 -21.45
C LEU A 293 7.98 13.10 -21.41
N VAL A 294 7.23 14.12 -21.84
CA VAL A 294 5.76 14.03 -21.92
C VAL A 294 5.32 12.87 -22.82
N ALA A 295 5.91 12.74 -24.00
CA ALA A 295 5.60 11.65 -24.92
C ALA A 295 5.84 10.27 -24.28
N VAL A 296 6.98 10.10 -23.61
CA VAL A 296 7.34 8.88 -22.86
C VAL A 296 6.34 8.60 -21.72
N GLY A 297 5.93 9.63 -20.97
CA GLY A 297 4.95 9.52 -19.88
C GLY A 297 3.58 9.02 -20.37
N ILE A 298 3.15 9.45 -21.55
CA ILE A 298 1.88 9.04 -22.16
C ILE A 298 1.93 7.58 -22.62
N GLU A 299 3.02 7.16 -23.24
CA GLU A 299 3.22 5.76 -23.61
C GLU A 299 3.21 4.85 -22.38
N ARG A 300 3.79 5.30 -21.27
CA ARG A 300 3.78 4.58 -19.98
C ARG A 300 2.37 4.40 -19.43
N ARG A 301 1.41 5.27 -19.69
CA ARG A 301 0.01 5.06 -19.25
C ARG A 301 -0.73 4.00 -20.06
N SER A 302 -0.19 3.57 -21.20
CA SER A 302 -0.85 2.62 -22.10
C SER A 302 -0.50 1.18 -21.75
N VAL A 303 -1.48 0.46 -21.18
CA VAL A 303 -1.40 -1.01 -21.00
C VAL A 303 -1.42 -1.74 -22.36
N ARG A 304 -2.14 -1.18 -23.35
CA ARG A 304 -2.22 -1.75 -24.71
C ARG A 304 -0.85 -1.77 -25.39
N ALA A 305 -0.09 -0.68 -25.29
CA ALA A 305 1.26 -0.58 -25.86
C ALA A 305 2.25 -1.58 -25.21
N LEU A 306 2.06 -1.87 -23.92
CA LEU A 306 2.87 -2.86 -23.22
C LEU A 306 2.47 -4.30 -23.60
N MET A 307 1.17 -4.59 -23.72
CA MET A 307 0.65 -5.92 -24.07
C MET A 307 0.88 -6.30 -25.53
N SER A 308 0.81 -5.33 -26.47
CA SER A 308 1.16 -5.57 -27.88
C SER A 308 2.63 -5.93 -28.06
N THR A 309 3.47 -5.60 -27.08
CA THR A 309 4.92 -5.79 -27.15
C THR A 309 5.39 -7.08 -26.48
N ASN A 310 4.62 -7.69 -25.55
CA ASN A 310 5.17 -8.76 -24.69
C ASN A 310 4.12 -9.79 -24.16
N SER A 311 3.21 -10.28 -24.99
CA SER A 311 2.09 -11.16 -24.59
C SER A 311 2.46 -12.52 -23.94
N SER A 312 3.69 -13.02 -24.05
CA SER A 312 4.07 -14.38 -23.63
C SER A 312 4.43 -14.58 -22.15
N LEU A 313 4.36 -13.54 -21.30
CA LEU A 313 5.14 -13.50 -20.04
C LEU A 313 4.36 -13.29 -18.73
N LEU A 314 3.04 -13.29 -18.81
CA LEU A 314 2.14 -12.90 -17.72
C LEU A 314 1.87 -13.99 -16.68
N ALA A 315 2.27 -15.24 -16.90
CA ALA A 315 1.74 -16.37 -16.12
C ALA A 315 2.43 -16.65 -14.76
N ALA A 316 3.59 -16.06 -14.44
CA ALA A 316 4.53 -16.76 -13.56
C ALA A 316 4.79 -16.24 -12.14
N LYS A 317 4.22 -15.13 -11.62
CA LYS A 317 4.83 -14.57 -10.37
C LYS A 317 3.97 -13.67 -9.46
N VAL A 318 2.87 -14.19 -8.93
CA VAL A 318 1.85 -13.44 -8.16
C VAL A 318 1.99 -13.53 -6.61
N ALA A 319 3.15 -13.79 -5.99
CA ALA A 319 3.19 -13.90 -4.51
C ALA A 319 4.39 -13.21 -3.84
N GLU A 320 4.13 -12.58 -2.68
CA GLU A 320 5.03 -11.94 -1.66
C GLU A 320 5.08 -10.40 -1.68
N ARG A 321 5.01 -9.62 -0.58
CA ARG A 321 4.85 -9.79 0.90
C ARG A 321 4.53 -8.36 1.46
N SER A 322 4.05 -8.25 2.71
CA SER A 322 4.46 -7.25 3.74
C SER A 322 3.40 -7.11 4.85
N ALA A 323 3.85 -6.83 6.08
CA ALA A 323 3.01 -6.41 7.21
C ALA A 323 3.85 -5.64 8.25
N GLU A 324 3.33 -4.52 8.78
CA GLU A 324 3.62 -3.96 10.11
C GLU A 324 2.65 -2.81 10.43
N THR A 325 1.90 -2.92 11.54
CA THR A 325 1.50 -1.87 12.54
C THR A 325 0.33 -2.37 13.42
N GLY A 326 0.31 -2.06 14.74
CA GLY A 326 -0.87 -2.29 15.58
C GLY A 326 -0.71 -2.12 17.10
N GLU A 327 -0.82 -0.90 17.63
CA GLU A 327 -0.59 -0.61 19.07
C GLU A 327 -1.84 -0.22 19.92
N HIS A 328 -3.04 -0.11 19.35
CA HIS A 328 -4.16 0.58 20.04
C HIS A 328 -5.20 -0.29 20.81
N TYR A 329 -4.87 -1.53 21.24
CA TYR A 329 -5.89 -2.46 21.77
C TYR A 329 -5.65 -3.05 23.18
N ILE A 330 -4.70 -2.55 23.98
CA ILE A 330 -4.28 -3.17 25.24
C ILE A 330 -4.85 -2.42 26.45
N THR A 331 -5.56 -3.12 27.36
CA THR A 331 -6.03 -2.56 28.65
C THR A 331 -4.99 -2.75 29.76
N ARG A 332 -4.66 -1.67 30.47
CA ARG A 332 -3.64 -1.61 31.51
C ARG A 332 -4.21 -1.51 32.92
N ASP A 333 -5.43 -0.96 33.10
CA ASP A 333 -6.06 -0.78 34.42
C ASP A 333 -7.49 -1.36 34.57
N GLY A 334 -8.01 -1.40 35.80
CA GLY A 334 -9.35 -1.93 36.10
C GLY A 334 -10.53 -1.07 35.61
N SER A 335 -10.30 0.22 35.33
CA SER A 335 -11.31 1.09 34.70
C SER A 335 -11.44 0.77 33.21
N GLU A 336 -10.32 0.54 32.54
CA GLU A 336 -10.23 0.10 31.14
C GLU A 336 -10.80 -1.30 30.95
N TYR A 337 -10.59 -2.20 31.91
CA TYR A 337 -11.22 -3.53 31.91
C TYR A 337 -12.75 -3.45 31.88
N ARG A 338 -13.37 -2.64 32.76
CA ARG A 338 -14.84 -2.46 32.78
C ARG A 338 -15.36 -1.82 31.50
N LYS A 339 -14.65 -0.83 30.96
CA LYS A 339 -14.97 -0.21 29.66
C LYS A 339 -14.90 -1.23 28.52
N MET A 340 -13.91 -2.12 28.52
CA MET A 340 -13.78 -3.20 27.54
C MET A 340 -14.95 -4.18 27.64
N VAL A 341 -15.32 -4.62 28.85
CA VAL A 341 -16.49 -5.50 29.06
C VAL A 341 -17.76 -4.83 28.54
N ALA A 342 -18.01 -3.56 28.86
CA ALA A 342 -19.19 -2.84 28.38
C ALA A 342 -19.24 -2.72 26.85
N LYS A 343 -18.11 -2.39 26.20
CA LYS A 343 -18.01 -2.37 24.74
C LYS A 343 -18.21 -3.77 24.12
N ALA A 344 -17.70 -4.80 24.78
CA ALA A 344 -17.87 -6.18 24.34
C ALA A 344 -19.30 -6.70 24.54
N SER A 345 -20.00 -6.24 25.58
CA SER A 345 -21.43 -6.51 25.77
C SER A 345 -22.27 -6.02 24.60
N GLY A 346 -22.00 -4.81 24.09
CA GLY A 346 -22.64 -4.32 22.85
C GLY A 346 -22.35 -5.20 21.63
N GLY A 347 -21.13 -5.73 21.52
CA GLY A 347 -20.79 -6.71 20.48
C GLY A 347 -21.55 -8.02 20.64
N GLY A 348 -21.70 -8.52 21.87
CA GLY A 348 -22.49 -9.73 22.17
C GLY A 348 -23.96 -9.59 21.80
N PHE A 349 -24.54 -8.41 22.04
CA PHE A 349 -25.91 -8.09 21.66
C PHE A 349 -26.12 -8.16 20.13
N VAL A 350 -25.26 -7.51 19.34
CA VAL A 350 -25.34 -7.60 17.87
C VAL A 350 -25.19 -9.05 17.39
N MET A 351 -24.27 -9.81 17.98
CA MET A 351 -24.02 -11.21 17.62
C MET A 351 -25.21 -12.14 17.92
N ALA A 352 -26.11 -11.78 18.84
CA ALA A 352 -27.34 -12.53 19.09
C ALA A 352 -28.27 -12.47 17.86
N PHE A 353 -28.44 -11.28 17.27
CA PHE A 353 -29.17 -11.11 16.00
C PHE A 353 -28.47 -11.83 14.85
N THR A 354 -27.14 -11.72 14.76
CA THR A 354 -26.35 -12.42 13.73
C THR A 354 -26.60 -13.93 13.77
N THR A 355 -26.72 -14.50 14.97
CA THR A 355 -26.97 -15.93 15.16
C THR A 355 -28.36 -16.34 14.70
N LEU A 356 -29.39 -15.56 15.07
CA LEU A 356 -30.75 -15.84 14.62
C LEU A 356 -30.88 -15.69 13.08
N ALA A 357 -30.27 -14.65 12.52
CA ALA A 357 -30.23 -14.44 11.07
C ALA A 357 -29.53 -15.58 10.33
N LYS A 358 -28.49 -16.19 10.91
CA LYS A 358 -27.83 -17.39 10.35
C LYS A 358 -28.81 -18.54 10.18
N PHE A 359 -29.62 -18.83 11.20
CA PHE A 359 -30.60 -19.91 11.12
C PHE A 359 -31.72 -19.60 10.12
N ALA A 360 -32.17 -18.33 10.05
CA ALA A 360 -33.11 -17.90 9.02
C ALA A 360 -32.56 -18.09 7.59
N LEU A 361 -31.28 -17.75 7.37
CA LEU A 361 -30.61 -17.98 6.08
C LEU A 361 -30.47 -19.46 5.74
N TYR A 362 -30.21 -20.31 6.73
CA TYR A 362 -30.15 -21.76 6.55
C TYR A 362 -31.53 -22.34 6.19
N ALA A 363 -32.60 -21.82 6.78
CA ALA A 363 -33.97 -22.23 6.50
C ALA A 363 -34.44 -21.93 5.07
N LEU A 364 -33.78 -21.01 4.35
CA LEU A 364 -34.06 -20.74 2.92
C LEU A 364 -33.68 -21.90 1.99
N GLY A 365 -32.97 -22.91 2.47
CA GLY A 365 -32.63 -24.10 1.67
C GLY A 365 -31.71 -23.81 0.48
N LEU A 366 -30.91 -22.75 0.55
CA LEU A 366 -29.95 -22.39 -0.49
C LEU A 366 -28.90 -23.50 -0.67
N SER A 367 -28.34 -23.61 -1.88
CA SER A 367 -27.22 -24.53 -2.11
C SER A 367 -26.02 -24.18 -1.23
N VAL A 368 -25.15 -25.17 -0.96
CA VAL A 368 -24.03 -25.05 0.00
C VAL A 368 -23.17 -23.79 -0.23
N PHE A 369 -22.84 -23.49 -1.49
CA PHE A 369 -22.08 -22.28 -1.83
C PHE A 369 -22.84 -20.99 -1.50
N TRP A 370 -24.10 -20.86 -1.94
CA TRP A 370 -24.91 -19.65 -1.72
C TRP A 370 -25.25 -19.44 -0.24
N SER A 371 -25.48 -20.54 0.50
CA SER A 371 -25.66 -20.51 1.95
C SER A 371 -24.39 -20.02 2.66
N GLY A 372 -23.21 -20.54 2.26
CA GLY A 372 -21.92 -20.07 2.77
C GLY A 372 -21.65 -18.59 2.45
N LEU A 373 -22.01 -18.14 1.24
CA LEU A 373 -21.86 -16.74 0.82
C LEU A 373 -22.79 -15.82 1.62
N ALA A 374 -24.07 -16.19 1.79
CA ALA A 374 -25.04 -15.42 2.56
C ALA A 374 -24.65 -15.35 4.04
N ALA A 375 -24.20 -16.46 4.64
CA ALA A 375 -23.63 -16.47 5.98
C ALA A 375 -22.39 -15.56 6.07
N GLY A 376 -21.53 -15.57 5.05
CA GLY A 376 -20.37 -14.69 4.95
C GLY A 376 -20.73 -13.20 4.99
N PHE A 377 -21.76 -12.80 4.22
CA PHE A 377 -22.31 -11.44 4.28
C PHE A 377 -22.90 -11.10 5.65
N ASN A 378 -23.70 -11.99 6.24
CA ASN A 378 -24.26 -11.80 7.58
C ASN A 378 -23.16 -11.54 8.62
N TYR A 379 -22.10 -12.35 8.62
CA TYR A 379 -20.97 -12.17 9.53
C TYR A 379 -20.19 -10.89 9.24
N ALA A 380 -19.86 -10.61 7.96
CA ALA A 380 -19.10 -9.42 7.58
C ALA A 380 -19.84 -8.13 7.96
N ILE A 381 -21.14 -8.04 7.65
CA ILE A 381 -21.98 -6.88 8.01
C ILE A 381 -22.04 -6.72 9.53
N SER A 382 -22.27 -7.81 10.27
CA SER A 382 -22.34 -7.78 11.73
C SER A 382 -21.01 -7.31 12.34
N PHE A 383 -19.88 -7.81 11.85
CA PHE A 383 -18.55 -7.42 12.32
C PHE A 383 -18.22 -5.96 12.02
N VAL A 384 -18.59 -5.45 10.84
CA VAL A 384 -18.43 -4.04 10.49
C VAL A 384 -19.35 -3.16 11.32
N LEU A 385 -20.61 -3.57 11.54
CA LEU A 385 -21.54 -2.84 12.38
C LEU A 385 -21.05 -2.71 13.82
N ILE A 386 -20.53 -3.79 14.40
CA ILE A 386 -19.93 -3.77 15.75
C ILE A 386 -18.77 -2.76 15.80
N GLN A 387 -17.91 -2.75 14.79
CA GLN A 387 -16.82 -1.77 14.69
C GLN A 387 -17.35 -0.33 14.60
N MET A 388 -18.35 -0.09 13.74
CA MET A 388 -18.94 1.25 13.53
C MET A 388 -19.67 1.78 14.78
N LEU A 389 -20.22 0.89 15.61
CA LEU A 389 -20.82 1.23 16.90
C LEU A 389 -19.79 1.33 18.04
N HIS A 390 -18.49 1.22 17.74
CA HIS A 390 -17.39 1.22 18.71
C HIS A 390 -17.49 0.11 19.78
N PHE A 391 -18.17 -0.98 19.44
CA PHE A 391 -18.25 -2.19 20.24
C PHE A 391 -17.08 -3.13 19.91
N THR A 392 -16.88 -4.13 20.77
CA THR A 392 -15.77 -5.09 20.63
C THR A 392 -16.29 -6.51 20.39
N VAL A 393 -15.72 -7.22 19.42
CA VAL A 393 -15.81 -8.68 19.34
C VAL A 393 -14.46 -9.26 19.73
N ALA A 394 -14.50 -10.17 20.69
CA ALA A 394 -13.36 -10.94 21.13
C ALA A 394 -12.69 -11.69 19.98
N THR A 395 -11.42 -12.06 20.14
CA THR A 395 -10.63 -12.89 19.21
C THR A 395 -10.04 -12.20 17.98
N LYS A 396 -10.39 -10.93 17.72
CA LYS A 396 -9.78 -10.13 16.62
C LYS A 396 -8.47 -9.44 17.00
N GLN A 397 -8.34 -9.11 18.27
CA GLN A 397 -7.25 -8.32 18.83
C GLN A 397 -5.87 -9.02 18.82
N PRO A 398 -5.73 -10.34 19.10
CA PRO A 398 -4.41 -10.98 19.23
C PRO A 398 -3.57 -10.90 17.95
N ALA A 399 -4.26 -10.93 16.82
CA ALA A 399 -3.66 -10.98 15.50
C ALA A 399 -3.16 -9.59 15.02
N MET A 400 -3.68 -8.51 15.62
CA MET A 400 -3.26 -7.11 15.39
C MET A 400 -2.15 -6.67 16.35
N THR A 401 -2.12 -7.23 17.57
CA THR A 401 -1.18 -6.82 18.63
C THR A 401 0.11 -7.64 18.64
N ALA A 402 0.09 -8.87 18.13
CA ALA A 402 1.28 -9.73 18.09
C ALA A 402 2.47 -9.16 17.28
N PRO A 403 2.27 -8.49 16.13
CA PRO A 403 3.36 -7.80 15.43
C PRO A 403 3.95 -6.64 16.23
N ALA A 404 3.11 -5.79 16.85
CA ALA A 404 3.59 -4.69 17.68
C ALA A 404 4.36 -5.17 18.92
N MET A 405 3.90 -6.26 19.52
CA MET A 405 4.63 -6.97 20.57
C MET A 405 6.00 -7.45 20.10
N ALA A 406 6.09 -8.01 18.90
CA ALA A 406 7.35 -8.45 18.33
C ALA A 406 8.30 -7.31 17.92
N ALA A 407 7.78 -6.14 17.54
CA ALA A 407 8.60 -4.96 17.31
C ALA A 407 9.32 -4.50 18.58
N LYS A 408 8.65 -4.57 19.74
CA LYS A 408 9.25 -4.30 21.07
C LYS A 408 10.34 -5.29 21.47
N LEU A 409 10.45 -6.44 20.78
CA LEU A 409 11.51 -7.44 21.02
C LEU A 409 12.84 -7.10 20.32
N LYS A 410 12.89 -6.08 19.46
CA LYS A 410 14.07 -5.75 18.65
C LYS A 410 15.28 -5.31 19.48
N ASP A 411 15.04 -4.77 20.69
CA ASP A 411 16.08 -4.20 21.56
C ASP A 411 16.26 -4.94 22.91
N ILE A 412 15.80 -6.19 23.01
CA ILE A 412 15.91 -6.97 24.25
C ILE A 412 17.36 -7.44 24.46
N GLN A 413 18.10 -6.70 25.29
CA GLN A 413 19.42 -7.11 25.78
C GLN A 413 19.45 -7.48 27.28
N SER A 414 18.34 -7.29 28.01
CA SER A 414 18.29 -7.47 29.48
C SER A 414 17.09 -8.30 29.96
N ASP A 415 17.24 -9.01 31.08
CA ASP A 415 16.15 -9.80 31.69
C ASP A 415 14.95 -8.94 32.12
N GLY A 416 15.15 -7.64 32.38
CA GLY A 416 14.07 -6.68 32.70
C GLY A 416 13.12 -6.45 31.52
N SER A 417 13.67 -6.27 30.31
CA SER A 417 12.88 -6.08 29.09
C SER A 417 12.04 -7.32 28.70
N ILE A 418 12.49 -8.52 29.07
CA ILE A 418 11.70 -9.75 28.95
C ILE A 418 10.50 -9.74 29.91
N GLN A 419 10.67 -9.23 31.13
CA GLN A 419 9.56 -9.14 32.09
C GLN A 419 8.52 -8.10 31.64
N GLU A 420 8.95 -6.93 31.17
CA GLU A 420 8.05 -5.92 30.58
C GLU A 420 7.26 -6.48 29.40
N PHE A 421 7.93 -7.25 28.53
CA PHE A 421 7.28 -7.96 27.44
C PHE A 421 6.23 -8.96 27.94
N VAL A 422 6.56 -9.77 28.96
CA VAL A 422 5.63 -10.73 29.57
C VAL A 422 4.44 -10.02 30.22
N ASP A 423 4.65 -8.85 30.84
CA ASP A 423 3.57 -8.04 31.39
C ASP A 423 2.66 -7.52 30.27
N GLU A 424 3.20 -7.05 29.14
CA GLU A 424 2.37 -6.67 27.97
C GLU A 424 1.58 -7.87 27.42
N VAL A 425 2.17 -9.06 27.33
CA VAL A 425 1.46 -10.30 26.96
C VAL A 425 0.32 -10.58 27.95
N ALA A 426 0.55 -10.40 29.25
CA ALA A 426 -0.48 -10.57 30.26
C ALA A 426 -1.61 -9.54 30.12
N HIS A 427 -1.29 -8.27 29.85
CA HIS A 427 -2.27 -7.22 29.57
C HIS A 427 -3.11 -7.52 28.33
N LEU A 428 -2.49 -8.04 27.27
CA LEU A 428 -3.20 -8.44 26.05
C LEU A 428 -4.17 -9.59 26.30
N VAL A 429 -3.72 -10.65 26.98
CA VAL A 429 -4.58 -11.80 27.33
C VAL A 429 -5.72 -11.36 28.22
N ARG A 430 -5.47 -10.48 29.20
CA ARG A 430 -6.50 -9.89 30.06
C ARG A 430 -7.56 -9.14 29.26
N SER A 431 -7.12 -8.36 28.27
CA SER A 431 -8.02 -7.65 27.34
C SER A 431 -8.88 -8.62 26.55
N GLN A 432 -8.31 -9.76 26.10
CA GLN A 432 -9.08 -10.81 25.40
C GLN A 432 -10.12 -11.44 26.31
N VAL A 433 -9.75 -11.78 27.54
CA VAL A 433 -10.67 -12.40 28.50
C VAL A 433 -11.84 -11.47 28.79
N ALA A 434 -11.58 -10.17 29.03
CA ALA A 434 -12.62 -9.17 29.23
C ALA A 434 -13.58 -9.10 28.04
N ALA A 435 -13.04 -9.08 26.81
CA ALA A 435 -13.85 -9.04 25.61
C ALA A 435 -14.69 -10.32 25.42
N ILE A 436 -14.10 -11.50 25.63
CA ILE A 436 -14.80 -12.79 25.50
C ILE A 436 -15.96 -12.86 26.50
N LEU A 437 -15.69 -12.53 27.77
CA LEU A 437 -16.72 -12.54 28.81
C LEU A 437 -17.85 -11.57 28.47
N GLY A 438 -17.52 -10.33 28.08
CA GLY A 438 -18.53 -9.34 27.69
C GLY A 438 -19.40 -9.81 26.53
N ASN A 439 -18.82 -10.44 25.50
CA ASN A 439 -19.59 -11.01 24.40
C ASN A 439 -20.45 -12.20 24.84
N VAL A 440 -19.86 -13.20 25.51
CA VAL A 440 -20.51 -14.47 25.88
C VAL A 440 -21.67 -14.25 26.86
N LEU A 441 -21.48 -13.40 27.86
CA LEU A 441 -22.48 -13.11 28.89
C LEU A 441 -23.73 -12.44 28.33
N ILE A 442 -23.63 -11.74 27.19
CA ILE A 442 -24.77 -11.06 26.56
C ILE A 442 -25.34 -11.86 25.40
N VAL A 443 -24.50 -12.51 24.59
CA VAL A 443 -24.97 -13.23 23.39
C VAL A 443 -25.85 -14.42 23.77
N PHE A 444 -25.56 -15.14 24.86
CA PHE A 444 -26.39 -16.25 25.32
C PHE A 444 -27.82 -15.80 25.68
N PRO A 445 -28.02 -14.91 26.68
CA PRO A 445 -29.37 -14.48 27.04
C PRO A 445 -30.04 -13.70 25.91
N GLY A 446 -29.28 -12.92 25.13
CA GLY A 446 -29.81 -12.20 23.98
C GLY A 446 -30.39 -13.15 22.93
N ALA A 447 -29.65 -14.20 22.55
CA ALA A 447 -30.12 -15.17 21.55
C ALA A 447 -31.30 -16.00 22.07
N LEU A 448 -31.27 -16.39 23.36
CA LEU A 448 -32.38 -17.06 24.04
C LEU A 448 -33.65 -16.21 23.98
N LEU A 449 -33.59 -14.96 24.44
CA LEU A 449 -34.73 -14.04 24.47
C LEU A 449 -35.27 -13.71 23.07
N LEU A 450 -34.38 -13.49 22.10
CA LEU A 450 -34.78 -13.27 20.71
C LEU A 450 -35.49 -14.49 20.12
N SER A 451 -34.99 -15.70 20.42
CA SER A 451 -35.63 -16.94 19.95
C SER A 451 -36.99 -17.19 20.62
N LEU A 452 -37.12 -16.91 21.92
CA LEU A 452 -38.39 -16.99 22.63
C LEU A 452 -39.40 -15.95 22.11
N GLY A 453 -38.94 -14.72 21.87
CA GLY A 453 -39.74 -13.66 21.27
C GLY A 453 -40.20 -14.01 19.85
N TYR A 454 -39.31 -14.60 19.04
CA TYR A 454 -39.66 -15.13 17.73
C TYR A 454 -40.76 -16.21 17.83
N ALA A 455 -40.59 -17.18 18.74
CA ALA A 455 -41.57 -18.25 18.91
C ALA A 455 -42.94 -17.71 19.36
N TYR A 456 -42.96 -16.71 20.23
CA TYR A 456 -44.19 -16.03 20.65
C TYR A 456 -44.88 -15.28 19.49
N LEU A 457 -44.12 -14.61 18.63
CA LEU A 457 -44.67 -13.80 17.52
C LEU A 457 -45.11 -14.64 16.31
N VAL A 458 -44.38 -15.70 15.98
CA VAL A 458 -44.61 -16.51 14.76
C VAL A 458 -45.42 -17.78 15.06
N GLY A 459 -45.48 -18.21 16.32
CA GLY A 459 -46.25 -19.38 16.75
C GLY A 459 -45.53 -20.72 16.61
N HIS A 460 -44.26 -20.73 16.20
CA HIS A 460 -43.41 -21.93 16.18
C HIS A 460 -41.96 -21.59 16.57
N GLN A 461 -41.22 -22.61 17.02
CA GLN A 461 -39.82 -22.44 17.43
C GLN A 461 -38.91 -22.04 16.26
N ALA A 462 -37.82 -21.34 16.57
CA ALA A 462 -36.81 -20.94 15.57
C ALA A 462 -36.05 -22.15 14.99
N LEU A 463 -35.89 -23.21 15.77
CA LEU A 463 -35.33 -24.49 15.33
C LEU A 463 -36.32 -25.62 15.63
N SER A 464 -36.32 -26.64 14.77
CA SER A 464 -36.97 -27.90 15.08
C SER A 464 -36.21 -28.64 16.18
N THR A 465 -36.89 -29.44 17.01
CA THR A 465 -36.28 -30.23 18.09
C THR A 465 -35.09 -31.08 17.62
N PRO A 466 -35.15 -31.79 16.47
CA PRO A 466 -34.02 -32.56 15.98
C PRO A 466 -32.81 -31.67 15.62
N HIS A 467 -33.07 -30.52 15.00
CA HIS A 467 -32.00 -29.61 14.60
C HIS A 467 -31.37 -28.91 15.82
N ALA A 468 -32.15 -28.58 16.84
CA ALA A 468 -31.62 -28.01 18.09
C ALA A 468 -30.70 -29.01 18.82
N ARG A 469 -31.06 -30.30 18.87
CA ARG A 469 -30.18 -31.36 19.40
C ARG A 469 -28.91 -31.53 18.55
N GLN A 470 -29.04 -31.52 17.23
CA GLN A 470 -27.89 -31.57 16.32
C GLN A 470 -26.93 -30.40 16.52
N VAL A 471 -27.45 -29.18 16.77
CA VAL A 471 -26.62 -28.02 17.08
C VAL A 471 -25.82 -28.25 18.37
N LEU A 472 -26.45 -28.73 19.45
CA LEU A 472 -25.75 -29.03 20.71
C LEU A 472 -24.70 -30.13 20.54
N ASP A 473 -25.05 -31.22 19.86
CA ASP A 473 -24.14 -32.34 19.59
C ASP A 473 -22.92 -31.89 18.76
N SER A 474 -23.14 -31.07 17.73
CA SER A 474 -22.06 -30.51 16.91
C SER A 474 -21.10 -29.60 17.69
N LEU A 475 -21.54 -29.06 18.83
CA LEU A 475 -20.75 -28.19 19.72
C LEU A 475 -20.13 -28.97 20.90
N SER A 476 -20.32 -30.28 20.97
CA SER A 476 -19.81 -31.11 22.07
C SER A 476 -18.28 -31.09 22.16
N LEU A 477 -17.76 -31.00 23.39
CA LEU A 477 -16.33 -31.11 23.69
C LEU A 477 -15.76 -32.51 23.38
N LEU A 478 -16.58 -33.57 23.46
CA LEU A 478 -16.17 -34.95 23.17
C LEU A 478 -15.97 -35.21 21.67
N GLY A 479 -16.49 -34.32 20.81
CA GLY A 479 -16.37 -34.42 19.36
C GLY A 479 -15.18 -33.64 18.77
N PRO A 480 -15.17 -33.42 17.44
CA PRO A 480 -14.10 -32.70 16.74
C PRO A 480 -14.10 -31.18 16.99
N SER A 481 -14.99 -30.65 17.84
CA SER A 481 -15.17 -29.21 18.10
C SER A 481 -13.88 -28.49 18.48
N VAL A 482 -13.00 -29.15 19.24
CA VAL A 482 -11.68 -28.61 19.64
C VAL A 482 -10.80 -28.35 18.42
N LEU A 483 -10.77 -29.27 17.45
CA LEU A 483 -10.03 -29.11 16.21
C LEU A 483 -10.58 -27.95 15.37
N PHE A 484 -11.91 -27.86 15.27
CA PHE A 484 -12.58 -26.76 14.56
C PHE A 484 -12.38 -25.40 15.23
N ALA A 485 -12.28 -25.35 16.56
CA ALA A 485 -11.95 -24.12 17.28
C ALA A 485 -10.51 -23.68 17.05
N ALA A 486 -9.56 -24.63 17.00
CA ALA A 486 -8.18 -24.35 16.61
C ALA A 486 -8.09 -23.85 15.16
N PHE A 487 -8.82 -24.49 14.24
CA PHE A 487 -8.92 -24.06 12.85
C PHE A 487 -9.49 -22.63 12.71
N THR A 488 -10.49 -22.30 13.51
CA THR A 488 -11.04 -20.93 13.56
C THR A 488 -9.96 -19.92 14.02
N GLY A 489 -9.08 -20.30 14.94
CA GLY A 489 -7.89 -19.52 15.30
C GLY A 489 -6.93 -19.28 14.12
N VAL A 490 -6.78 -20.25 13.21
CA VAL A 490 -6.02 -20.07 11.97
C VAL A 490 -6.71 -19.04 11.06
N LEU A 491 -8.03 -19.11 10.89
CA LEU A 491 -8.77 -18.14 10.08
C LEU A 491 -8.66 -16.71 10.64
N LEU A 492 -8.71 -16.56 11.96
CA LEU A 492 -8.48 -15.27 12.64
C LEU A 492 -7.07 -14.72 12.35
N PHE A 493 -6.06 -15.57 12.35
CA PHE A 493 -4.70 -15.20 11.95
C PHE A 493 -4.59 -14.82 10.47
N VAL A 494 -5.18 -15.61 9.55
CA VAL A 494 -5.17 -15.29 8.11
C VAL A 494 -5.87 -13.94 7.84
N SER A 495 -6.96 -13.67 8.56
CA SER A 495 -7.69 -12.41 8.48
C SER A 495 -6.82 -11.20 8.83
N SER A 496 -5.96 -11.32 9.86
CA SER A 496 -5.07 -10.23 10.24
C SER A 496 -3.94 -10.01 9.25
N LEU A 497 -3.48 -11.05 8.57
CA LEU A 497 -2.51 -10.91 7.48
C LEU A 497 -3.12 -10.13 6.29
N ILE A 498 -4.38 -10.40 5.96
CA ILE A 498 -5.12 -9.64 4.95
C ILE A 498 -5.27 -8.17 5.37
N ALA A 499 -5.59 -7.94 6.65
CA ALA A 499 -5.70 -6.59 7.22
C ALA A 499 -4.39 -5.78 7.13
N GLY A 500 -3.29 -6.38 7.58
CA GLY A 500 -1.97 -5.75 7.52
C GLY A 500 -1.50 -5.50 6.09
N GLY A 501 -1.79 -6.43 5.17
CA GLY A 501 -1.53 -6.25 3.74
C GLY A 501 -2.34 -5.10 3.13
N ALA A 502 -3.63 -4.98 3.48
CA ALA A 502 -4.51 -3.91 3.00
C ALA A 502 -4.11 -2.53 3.54
N GLU A 503 -3.75 -2.45 4.82
CA GLU A 503 -3.26 -1.21 5.46
C GLU A 503 -1.94 -0.76 4.84
N ASN A 504 -0.95 -1.66 4.74
CA ASN A 504 0.33 -1.34 4.12
C ASN A 504 0.15 -0.88 2.68
N TRP A 505 -0.71 -1.55 1.90
CA TRP A 505 -1.03 -1.13 0.54
C TRP A 505 -1.68 0.26 0.49
N PHE A 506 -2.56 0.58 1.43
CA PHE A 506 -3.23 1.87 1.54
C PHE A 506 -2.25 2.99 1.87
N VAL A 507 -1.34 2.75 2.83
CA VAL A 507 -0.32 3.72 3.27
C VAL A 507 0.75 3.91 2.21
N LEU A 508 1.37 2.83 1.72
CA LEU A 508 2.47 2.87 0.75
C LEU A 508 2.09 3.62 -0.53
N ARG A 509 0.81 3.62 -0.88
CA ARG A 509 0.30 4.25 -2.10
C ARG A 509 -0.39 5.58 -1.85
N ASN A 510 -0.30 6.12 -0.62
CA ASN A 510 -0.92 7.38 -0.22
C ASN A 510 -2.40 7.44 -0.66
N ILE A 511 -3.15 6.33 -0.49
CA ILE A 511 -4.52 6.22 -1.01
C ILE A 511 -5.44 7.25 -0.34
N ASP A 512 -5.17 7.63 0.91
CA ASP A 512 -5.84 8.75 1.56
C ASP A 512 -5.68 10.06 0.78
N SER A 513 -4.46 10.39 0.37
CA SER A 513 -4.18 11.57 -0.45
C SER A 513 -4.83 11.48 -1.83
N VAL A 514 -4.81 10.29 -2.46
CA VAL A 514 -5.53 10.04 -3.71
C VAL A 514 -7.04 10.28 -3.54
N ILE A 515 -7.67 9.77 -2.48
CA ILE A 515 -9.11 9.98 -2.24
C ILE A 515 -9.42 11.46 -2.02
N ARG A 516 -8.56 12.17 -1.28
CA ARG A 516 -8.72 13.58 -0.95
C ARG A 516 -8.65 14.48 -2.19
N TYR A 517 -7.72 14.23 -3.11
CA TYR A 517 -7.43 15.15 -4.22
C TYR A 517 -7.87 14.65 -5.60
N ASN A 518 -8.32 13.40 -5.75
CA ASN A 518 -8.73 12.87 -7.04
C ASN A 518 -9.96 13.61 -7.61
N PRO A 519 -9.86 14.19 -8.84
CA PRO A 519 -10.94 14.98 -9.44
C PRO A 519 -12.27 14.25 -9.63
N ARG A 520 -12.27 12.92 -9.82
CA ARG A 520 -13.50 12.14 -9.99
C ARG A 520 -14.22 11.96 -8.65
N ILE A 521 -13.44 11.70 -7.60
CA ILE A 521 -13.95 11.49 -6.24
C ILE A 521 -14.46 12.82 -5.68
N THR A 522 -13.69 13.90 -5.80
CA THR A 522 -14.09 15.23 -5.35
C THR A 522 -15.28 15.78 -6.15
N ARG A 523 -15.44 15.42 -7.43
CA ARG A 523 -16.64 15.78 -8.22
C ARG A 523 -17.91 15.07 -7.74
N PHE A 524 -17.82 13.81 -7.36
CA PHE A 524 -18.99 13.03 -6.90
C PHE A 524 -19.34 13.31 -5.45
N LEU A 525 -18.35 13.39 -4.56
CA LEU A 525 -18.56 13.53 -3.11
C LEU A 525 -18.49 14.99 -2.63
N GLY A 526 -17.73 15.85 -3.31
CA GLY A 526 -17.30 17.18 -2.82
C GLY A 526 -16.04 17.10 -1.96
N MET A 527 -15.26 18.19 -1.90
CA MET A 527 -13.96 18.25 -1.20
C MET A 527 -14.06 17.86 0.29
N GLY A 528 -15.03 18.42 1.03
CA GLY A 528 -15.19 18.13 2.45
C GLY A 528 -15.70 16.71 2.77
N ARG A 529 -16.32 16.01 1.81
CA ARG A 529 -16.67 14.58 1.99
C ARG A 529 -15.49 13.69 1.61
N ALA A 530 -14.78 14.01 0.53
CA ALA A 530 -13.58 13.30 0.11
C ALA A 530 -12.53 13.28 1.24
N ASP A 531 -12.30 14.42 1.90
CA ASP A 531 -11.39 14.49 3.05
C ASP A 531 -11.83 13.64 4.25
N ARG A 532 -13.13 13.68 4.58
CA ARG A 532 -13.69 12.82 5.64
C ARG A 532 -13.55 11.34 5.31
N TRP A 533 -13.75 10.95 4.05
CA TRP A 533 -13.61 9.58 3.59
C TRP A 533 -12.15 9.12 3.61
N ALA A 534 -11.23 9.96 3.14
CA ALA A 534 -9.80 9.71 3.22
C ALA A 534 -9.35 9.48 4.69
N SER A 535 -9.76 10.39 5.58
CA SER A 535 -9.45 10.31 7.01
C SER A 535 -10.09 9.10 7.69
N PHE A 536 -11.33 8.76 7.33
CA PHE A 536 -12.03 7.58 7.85
C PHE A 536 -11.35 6.29 7.41
N LEU A 537 -11.03 6.15 6.11
CA LEU A 537 -10.40 4.95 5.57
C LEU A 537 -8.97 4.79 6.10
N ARG A 538 -8.19 5.87 6.20
CA ARG A 538 -6.85 5.83 6.82
C ARG A 538 -6.88 5.24 8.23
N LYS A 539 -7.92 5.56 9.01
CA LYS A 539 -8.08 5.06 10.38
C LYS A 539 -8.71 3.67 10.47
N ASN A 540 -9.48 3.23 9.46
CA ASN A 540 -10.34 2.04 9.56
C ASN A 540 -10.06 0.94 8.52
N VAL A 541 -9.23 1.16 7.51
CA VAL A 541 -9.02 0.22 6.39
C VAL A 541 -8.57 -1.17 6.87
N SER A 542 -7.65 -1.21 7.83
CA SER A 542 -7.13 -2.44 8.43
C SER A 542 -8.24 -3.23 9.11
N SER A 543 -9.02 -2.56 9.97
CA SER A 543 -10.12 -3.17 10.70
C SER A 543 -11.26 -3.60 9.77
N LEU A 544 -11.59 -2.80 8.74
CA LEU A 544 -12.59 -3.13 7.73
C LEU A 544 -12.16 -4.38 6.93
N ALA A 545 -10.91 -4.43 6.46
CA ALA A 545 -10.36 -5.57 5.73
C ALA A 545 -10.36 -6.84 6.59
N SER A 546 -9.98 -6.76 7.87
CA SER A 546 -10.05 -7.88 8.81
C SER A 546 -11.50 -8.35 9.00
N ASN A 547 -12.43 -7.43 9.29
CA ASN A 547 -13.83 -7.79 9.56
C ASN A 547 -14.54 -8.43 8.36
N ILE A 548 -14.31 -7.87 7.17
CA ILE A 548 -14.89 -8.39 5.93
C ILE A 548 -14.28 -9.75 5.60
N SER A 549 -12.95 -9.87 5.61
CA SER A 549 -12.29 -11.14 5.26
C SER A 549 -12.61 -12.25 6.26
N LEU A 550 -12.60 -11.98 7.57
CA LEU A 550 -13.04 -12.94 8.58
C LEU A 550 -14.49 -13.38 8.35
N GLY A 551 -15.41 -12.42 8.15
CA GLY A 551 -16.82 -12.72 7.92
C GLY A 551 -17.02 -13.69 6.76
N PHE A 552 -16.40 -13.41 5.61
CA PHE A 552 -16.43 -14.31 4.46
C PHE A 552 -15.75 -15.65 4.73
N MET A 553 -14.62 -15.70 5.44
CA MET A 553 -13.96 -16.97 5.77
C MET A 553 -14.82 -17.86 6.68
N LEU A 554 -15.49 -17.30 7.70
CA LEU A 554 -16.36 -18.09 8.58
C LEU A 554 -17.59 -18.66 7.84
N GLY A 555 -18.03 -18.02 6.75
CA GLY A 555 -19.16 -18.48 5.92
C GLY A 555 -18.75 -19.42 4.77
N LEU A 556 -17.76 -19.03 3.97
CA LEU A 556 -17.38 -19.73 2.74
C LEU A 556 -16.45 -20.92 2.97
N VAL A 557 -15.53 -20.85 3.94
CA VAL A 557 -14.54 -21.93 4.14
C VAL A 557 -15.22 -23.27 4.49
N PRO A 558 -16.24 -23.33 5.37
CA PRO A 558 -16.99 -24.57 5.58
C PRO A 558 -17.67 -25.08 4.31
N ALA A 559 -18.26 -24.19 3.51
CA ALA A 559 -18.91 -24.55 2.25
C ALA A 559 -17.92 -25.14 1.23
N PHE A 560 -16.72 -24.55 1.11
CA PHE A 560 -15.64 -25.08 0.29
C PHE A 560 -15.13 -26.42 0.83
N ALA A 561 -14.92 -26.55 2.14
CA ALA A 561 -14.44 -27.80 2.73
C ALA A 561 -15.46 -28.95 2.57
N ALA A 562 -16.75 -28.65 2.68
CA ALA A 562 -17.83 -29.61 2.42
C ALA A 562 -17.81 -30.09 0.96
N PHE A 563 -17.56 -29.19 0.00
CA PHE A 563 -17.43 -29.55 -1.42
C PHE A 563 -16.32 -30.58 -1.67
N PHE A 564 -15.20 -30.50 -0.94
CA PHE A 564 -14.10 -31.47 -1.03
C PHE A 564 -14.25 -32.67 -0.08
N GLY A 565 -15.38 -32.80 0.64
CA GLY A 565 -15.63 -33.91 1.56
C GLY A 565 -14.79 -33.88 2.85
N LEU A 566 -14.18 -32.73 3.20
CA LEU A 566 -13.29 -32.60 4.36
C LEU A 566 -14.07 -32.46 5.69
N GLY A 567 -15.37 -32.16 5.64
CA GLY A 567 -16.22 -32.02 6.83
C GLY A 567 -15.75 -30.94 7.82
N LEU A 568 -15.01 -29.94 7.35
CA LEU A 568 -14.40 -28.92 8.20
C LEU A 568 -15.43 -27.87 8.60
N GLU A 569 -15.61 -27.68 9.90
CA GLU A 569 -16.48 -26.64 10.44
C GLU A 569 -15.70 -25.54 11.16
N VAL A 570 -16.40 -24.45 11.45
CA VAL A 570 -15.89 -23.29 12.17
C VAL A 570 -16.60 -23.21 13.51
N ARG A 571 -15.81 -23.04 14.58
CA ARG A 571 -16.27 -22.89 15.97
C ARG A 571 -15.66 -21.60 16.50
N HIS A 572 -16.47 -20.55 16.49
CA HIS A 572 -16.12 -19.26 17.08
C HIS A 572 -16.90 -19.08 18.37
N VAL A 573 -16.22 -18.81 19.49
CA VAL A 573 -16.82 -18.79 20.83
C VAL A 573 -18.15 -18.04 20.89
N THR A 574 -18.20 -16.78 20.43
CA THR A 574 -19.41 -15.95 20.51
C THR A 574 -20.58 -16.49 19.67
N LEU A 575 -20.31 -17.03 18.48
CA LEU A 575 -21.35 -17.61 17.63
C LEU A 575 -21.85 -18.93 18.23
N SER A 576 -20.93 -19.78 18.70
CA SER A 576 -21.28 -21.03 19.37
C SER A 576 -22.13 -20.78 20.62
N THR A 577 -21.79 -19.78 21.43
CA THR A 577 -22.61 -19.38 22.59
C THR A 577 -24.01 -18.95 22.18
N GLY A 578 -24.15 -18.13 21.14
CA GLY A 578 -25.46 -17.74 20.61
C GLY A 578 -26.28 -18.94 20.13
N GLN A 579 -25.63 -19.89 19.44
CA GLN A 579 -26.28 -21.10 18.93
C GLN A 579 -26.82 -21.98 20.07
N ILE A 580 -26.08 -22.12 21.17
CA ILE A 580 -26.57 -22.80 22.37
C ILE A 580 -27.79 -22.07 22.92
N GLY A 581 -27.77 -20.73 22.97
CA GLY A 581 -28.93 -19.93 23.41
C GLY A 581 -30.20 -20.19 22.59
N VAL A 582 -30.09 -20.23 21.25
CA VAL A 582 -31.22 -20.55 20.36
C VAL A 582 -31.68 -22.01 20.53
N ALA A 583 -30.74 -22.96 20.68
CA ALA A 583 -31.07 -24.37 20.88
C ALA A 583 -31.80 -24.60 22.21
N VAL A 584 -31.35 -23.97 23.30
CA VAL A 584 -32.01 -24.01 24.62
C VAL A 584 -33.42 -23.42 24.54
N ALA A 585 -33.62 -22.29 23.87
CA ALA A 585 -34.95 -21.72 23.66
C ALA A 585 -35.89 -22.68 22.91
N SER A 586 -35.37 -23.40 21.92
CA SER A 586 -36.15 -24.31 21.08
C SER A 586 -36.47 -25.64 21.76
N LEU A 587 -35.63 -26.11 22.68
CA LEU A 587 -35.80 -27.37 23.43
C LEU A 587 -36.57 -27.18 24.75
N GLY A 588 -36.66 -25.96 25.27
CA GLY A 588 -37.33 -25.67 26.54
C GLY A 588 -36.52 -26.10 27.77
N TRP A 589 -37.12 -26.03 28.96
CA TRP A 589 -36.40 -26.24 30.22
C TRP A 589 -35.91 -27.67 30.47
N GLU A 590 -36.49 -28.66 29.78
CA GLU A 590 -36.07 -30.05 29.92
C GLU A 590 -34.61 -30.29 29.51
N VAL A 591 -34.08 -29.45 28.62
CA VAL A 591 -32.69 -29.51 28.13
C VAL A 591 -31.64 -29.36 29.23
N LEU A 592 -31.98 -28.83 30.40
CA LEU A 592 -31.06 -28.74 31.54
C LEU A 592 -30.66 -30.12 32.08
N HIS A 593 -31.45 -31.15 31.81
CA HIS A 593 -31.16 -32.55 32.15
C HIS A 593 -30.46 -33.31 31.01
N ASP A 594 -30.21 -32.67 29.86
CA ASP A 594 -29.56 -33.29 28.71
C ASP A 594 -28.04 -33.10 28.79
N ASP A 595 -27.30 -34.20 28.73
CA ASP A 595 -25.83 -34.21 28.73
C ASP A 595 -25.25 -33.40 27.54
N LEU A 596 -25.96 -33.36 26.41
CA LEU A 596 -25.53 -32.61 25.22
C LEU A 596 -25.35 -31.11 25.51
N LEU A 597 -26.22 -30.52 26.34
CA LEU A 597 -26.10 -29.13 26.72
C LEU A 597 -24.81 -28.88 27.49
N TRP A 598 -24.54 -29.71 28.50
CA TRP A 598 -23.39 -29.53 29.38
C TRP A 598 -22.08 -29.78 28.66
N TRP A 599 -22.02 -30.71 27.70
CA TRP A 599 -20.86 -30.88 26.83
C TRP A 599 -20.64 -29.70 25.88
N ALA A 600 -21.72 -29.10 25.36
CA ALA A 600 -21.62 -27.89 24.54
C ALA A 600 -21.19 -26.66 25.36
N VAL A 601 -21.67 -26.52 26.59
CA VAL A 601 -21.25 -25.44 27.52
C VAL A 601 -19.81 -25.64 27.95
N ALA A 602 -19.40 -26.87 28.28
CA ALA A 602 -18.02 -27.22 28.63
C ALA A 602 -17.03 -26.92 27.49
N MET A 603 -17.48 -26.93 26.22
CA MET A 603 -16.66 -26.56 25.07
C MET A 603 -16.36 -25.05 24.98
N LEU A 604 -17.18 -24.16 25.56
CA LEU A 604 -17.04 -22.70 25.39
C LEU A 604 -15.67 -22.14 25.86
N PRO A 605 -15.12 -22.52 27.04
CA PRO A 605 -13.78 -22.06 27.45
C PRO A 605 -12.66 -22.55 26.53
N PHE A 606 -12.74 -23.80 26.04
CA PHE A 606 -11.77 -24.34 25.08
C PHE A 606 -11.86 -23.62 23.74
N ASN A 607 -13.08 -23.31 23.29
CA ASN A 607 -13.33 -22.55 22.08
C ASN A 607 -12.67 -21.17 22.16
N ALA A 608 -12.92 -20.44 23.25
CA ALA A 608 -12.30 -19.16 23.55
C ALA A 608 -10.76 -19.23 23.55
N ALA A 609 -10.21 -20.20 24.29
CA ALA A 609 -8.77 -20.38 24.45
C ALA A 609 -8.09 -20.72 23.12
N LEU A 610 -8.70 -21.56 22.27
CA LEU A 610 -8.12 -21.98 20.99
C LEU A 610 -8.25 -20.91 19.90
N ASN A 611 -9.40 -20.22 19.83
CA ASN A 611 -9.57 -19.10 18.90
C ASN A 611 -8.48 -18.04 19.10
N VAL A 612 -8.27 -17.63 20.36
CA VAL A 612 -7.25 -16.62 20.73
C VAL A 612 -5.83 -17.20 20.66
N GLY A 613 -5.61 -18.35 21.30
CA GLY A 613 -4.29 -18.93 21.50
C GLY A 613 -3.61 -19.35 20.20
N VAL A 614 -4.34 -20.01 19.28
CA VAL A 614 -3.79 -20.39 17.97
C VAL A 614 -3.50 -19.17 17.12
N SER A 615 -4.44 -18.21 17.07
CA SER A 615 -4.26 -16.97 16.31
C SER A 615 -3.03 -16.18 16.80
N PHE A 616 -2.93 -15.99 18.12
CA PHE A 616 -1.79 -15.32 18.75
C PHE A 616 -0.48 -16.06 18.50
N TYR A 617 -0.46 -17.39 18.69
CA TYR A 617 0.74 -18.20 18.48
C TYR A 617 1.28 -18.07 17.05
N LEU A 618 0.41 -18.15 16.04
CA LEU A 618 0.80 -18.02 14.64
C LEU A 618 1.29 -16.62 14.33
N ALA A 619 0.57 -15.58 14.78
CA ALA A 619 0.97 -14.19 14.58
C ALA A 619 2.31 -13.89 15.25
N PHE A 620 2.49 -14.33 16.50
CA PHE A 620 3.72 -14.17 17.26
C PHE A 620 4.90 -14.90 16.61
N ARG A 621 4.69 -16.13 16.11
CA ARG A 621 5.71 -16.89 15.40
C ARG A 621 6.16 -16.19 14.11
N VAL A 622 5.23 -15.66 13.33
CA VAL A 622 5.56 -14.90 12.11
C VAL A 622 6.34 -13.65 12.45
N ALA A 623 5.93 -12.93 13.49
CA ALA A 623 6.55 -11.69 13.88
C ALA A 623 7.98 -11.90 14.45
N LEU A 624 8.20 -12.91 15.31
CA LEU A 624 9.54 -13.31 15.76
C LEU A 624 10.48 -13.69 14.60
N ARG A 625 9.93 -14.23 13.51
CA ARG A 625 10.69 -14.59 12.31
C ARG A 625 10.97 -13.37 11.43
N ALA A 626 10.08 -12.39 11.40
CA ALA A 626 10.28 -11.12 10.69
C ALA A 626 11.35 -10.25 11.34
N HIS A 627 11.43 -10.23 12.67
CA HIS A 627 12.43 -9.44 13.43
C HIS A 627 13.76 -10.17 13.71
N ASN A 628 14.01 -11.34 13.08
CA ASN A 628 15.26 -12.10 13.24
C ASN A 628 15.68 -12.40 14.69
N VAL A 629 14.75 -12.49 15.64
CA VAL A 629 15.05 -12.81 17.05
C VAL A 629 15.76 -14.16 17.13
N SER A 630 16.92 -14.20 17.80
CA SER A 630 17.78 -15.38 17.88
C SER A 630 17.07 -16.58 18.55
N GLY A 631 17.52 -17.81 18.25
CA GLY A 631 16.94 -19.02 18.84
C GLY A 631 17.02 -19.07 20.37
N VAL A 632 18.06 -18.45 20.94
CA VAL A 632 18.30 -18.39 22.40
C VAL A 632 17.30 -17.46 23.07
N ASP A 633 17.05 -16.27 22.51
CA ASP A 633 16.11 -15.30 23.09
C ASP A 633 14.67 -15.79 23.04
N ARG A 634 14.29 -16.50 21.96
CA ARG A 634 12.98 -17.18 21.85
C ARG A 634 12.74 -18.13 23.02
N SER A 635 13.73 -18.94 23.38
CA SER A 635 13.61 -19.89 24.48
C SER A 635 13.41 -19.21 25.83
N ARG A 636 14.08 -18.07 26.06
CA ARG A 636 13.96 -17.27 27.30
C ARG A 636 12.57 -16.65 27.43
N ILE A 637 12.02 -16.10 26.34
CA ILE A 637 10.67 -15.52 26.31
C ILE A 637 9.61 -16.59 26.60
N TYR A 638 9.66 -17.75 25.94
CA TYR A 638 8.73 -18.84 26.20
C TYR A 638 8.81 -19.33 27.65
N LYS A 639 10.03 -19.43 28.19
CA LYS A 639 10.24 -19.80 29.61
C LYS A 639 9.64 -18.76 30.55
N ALA A 640 9.82 -17.47 30.28
CA ALA A 640 9.30 -16.39 31.11
C ALA A 640 7.77 -16.30 31.11
N ILE A 641 7.13 -16.44 29.93
CA ILE A 641 5.66 -16.54 29.81
C ILE A 641 5.14 -17.74 30.61
N ARG A 642 5.76 -18.92 30.43
CA ARG A 642 5.39 -20.14 31.16
C ARG A 642 5.56 -19.94 32.67
N GLN A 643 6.65 -19.33 33.11
CA GLN A 643 6.90 -19.06 34.53
C GLN A 643 5.86 -18.10 35.13
N ARG A 644 5.45 -17.06 34.40
CA ARG A 644 4.37 -16.14 34.82
C ARG A 644 3.04 -16.87 34.93
N PHE A 645 2.72 -17.73 33.96
CA PHE A 645 1.49 -18.54 33.98
C PHE A 645 1.41 -19.43 35.23
N TRP A 646 2.50 -20.08 35.62
CA TRP A 646 2.53 -20.93 36.82
C TRP A 646 2.57 -20.15 38.14
N ARG A 647 3.29 -19.02 38.21
CA ARG A 647 3.48 -18.27 39.46
C ARG A 647 2.39 -17.25 39.76
N ARG A 648 1.79 -16.64 38.73
CA ARG A 648 0.76 -15.59 38.85
C ARG A 648 -0.31 -15.74 37.75
N PRO A 649 -1.04 -16.87 37.68
CA PRO A 649 -2.04 -17.11 36.64
C PRO A 649 -3.13 -16.03 36.61
N LEU A 650 -3.58 -15.56 37.78
CA LEU A 650 -4.62 -14.53 37.91
C LEU A 650 -4.27 -13.23 37.18
N SER A 651 -2.98 -12.91 37.03
CA SER A 651 -2.55 -11.69 36.32
C SER A 651 -2.92 -11.67 34.83
N PHE A 652 -3.22 -12.82 34.23
CA PHE A 652 -3.72 -12.92 32.85
C PHE A 652 -5.24 -12.75 32.73
N PHE A 653 -6.00 -12.87 33.83
CA PHE A 653 -7.46 -12.90 33.80
C PHE A 653 -8.09 -11.68 34.48
N TRP A 654 -7.45 -11.16 35.52
CA TRP A 654 -7.96 -10.07 36.35
C TRP A 654 -6.91 -8.96 36.54
N PRO A 655 -7.31 -7.67 36.62
CA PRO A 655 -6.42 -6.54 36.91
C PRO A 655 -5.73 -6.60 38.28
#